data_AF-A0AA36GCI2-F1
#
_entry.id   AF-A0AA36GCI2-F1
#
_cell.length_a   1.000
_cell.length_b   1.000
_cell.length_c   1.000
_cell.angle_alpha   90.00
_cell.angle_beta   90.00
_cell.angle_gamma   90.00
#
_symmetry.space_group_name_H-M   'P 1'
#
loop_
_entity.id
_entity.type
_entity.pdbx_description
1 polymer ?
#
loop_
_entity_poly.entity_id
_entity_poly.type
_entity_poly.pdbx_seq_one_letter_code
_entity_poly.pdbx_strand_id
1 'polypeptide(L)'
;MFYGLFVVFWALNASSHIAGEYCALDPNSTMPPPDAADECTTENWNVFPNPATRNATGHYCKVLFLLDLSPDYVTREEFDKALLPALAQMADQCLDVEVGYAVIAFPLFYKNEETVKYCCAVAGCDETFTTTMVDYDKWVQPYDDVQQDQYFWNETTSANFSYAFLIELKNVANTPCLYNTVVLITNRLFNYQSGLNKDFPYVPDEGCITFSVILLGRPDIPNEDFEKQYANLSTKLLQVNNISCIYEIAHCIPPCGNVSLNQCYDNANWSCPYPSLAPPTTRRTVATTTAHTVSPTSEYGGDWEHIVYLFALSNNTNKTEFSNALYFVETPLADCLSRFNLVARFLAVNDTDSGWLHDIESIQAFLVGLKHEEIILPAKVVNDTEERHTEDLVVRAYGSLVNEGESKWGPRVILMTDFVSWNFIDAYRASAPSAAFKWLQQHANFEVYAFSMAVQKIYEAETTIPARNLFVDDGFTKAPGPTDICPPKDKSTGMPSTTIWMIIIGVSFGLMIILLVCTVVYRQKLMWMQKLYLFKNKDGDEEMEEDGKTEAANNDDDIIDYWEISWDRLIVSSEKLGHGAYGLVYKGKMLGQSPGLEHYYPHEAANFRDCDVAVKIIQKHASEKELQMFLHEIDMMKTLGFNEHLVNMLGCSTQSAKRSCLVLEYCANRDLKSYILRRRSDLDQSRSIDEQIDCTKEFLHFAWQILVGIN
;
A
#
# COMPACT_ATOMS: atom_id res chain seq x y z
N MET A 1 32.11 -26.47 13.73
CA MET A 1 32.17 -25.12 14.33
C MET A 1 31.59 -24.18 13.28
N PHE A 2 30.25 -24.15 13.19
CA PHE A 2 29.49 -23.38 12.21
C PHE A 2 28.55 -22.47 13.01
N TYR A 3 28.77 -21.17 12.91
CA TYR A 3 27.85 -20.12 13.37
C TYR A 3 27.72 -19.14 12.20
N GLY A 4 26.48 -18.80 11.84
CA GLY A 4 26.18 -17.73 10.89
C GLY A 4 25.61 -18.18 9.54
N LEU A 5 24.63 -19.09 9.54
CA LEU A 5 23.78 -19.38 8.38
C LEU A 5 22.39 -19.79 8.91
N PHE A 6 21.59 -18.80 9.32
CA PHE A 6 20.16 -18.95 9.60
C PHE A 6 19.50 -17.57 9.70
N VAL A 7 19.33 -16.88 8.56
CA VAL A 7 18.25 -15.90 8.32
C VAL A 7 17.92 -15.93 6.83
N VAL A 8 17.30 -17.03 6.37
CA VAL A 8 16.55 -17.08 5.11
C VAL A 8 15.34 -17.95 5.41
N PHE A 9 14.24 -17.30 5.79
CA PHE A 9 12.84 -17.73 5.59
C PHE A 9 11.97 -16.71 6.32
N TRP A 10 11.60 -15.63 5.61
CA TRP A 10 10.40 -14.78 5.78
C TRP A 10 10.64 -13.45 5.07
N ALA A 11 10.36 -13.41 3.76
CA ALA A 11 10.09 -12.19 2.98
C ALA A 11 9.63 -12.58 1.56
N LEU A 12 8.59 -13.42 1.49
CA LEU A 12 7.74 -13.58 0.31
C LEU A 12 6.31 -13.41 0.81
N ASN A 13 5.95 -12.16 1.08
CA ASN A 13 4.57 -11.66 1.15
C ASN A 13 4.62 -10.15 1.43
N ALA A 14 4.87 -9.37 0.39
CA ALA A 14 4.62 -7.93 0.39
C ALA A 14 4.01 -7.55 -0.97
N SER A 15 2.83 -8.12 -1.23
CA SER A 15 1.88 -7.63 -2.23
C SER A 15 0.61 -7.26 -1.48
N SER A 16 0.56 -6.05 -0.93
CA SER A 16 -0.67 -5.32 -0.53
C SER A 16 -0.30 -4.15 0.40
N HIS A 17 0.11 -3.01 -0.14
CA HIS A 17 0.06 -1.74 0.60
C HIS A 17 -0.12 -0.60 -0.41
N ILE A 18 -1.38 -0.25 -0.67
CA ILE A 18 -1.78 1.12 -1.03
C ILE A 18 -2.60 1.61 0.18
N ALA A 19 -2.37 2.85 0.56
CA ALA A 19 -2.57 3.36 1.92
C ALA A 19 -4.05 3.47 2.33
N GLY A 20 -4.49 2.54 3.19
CA GLY A 20 -5.39 2.88 4.30
C GLY A 20 -4.58 3.65 5.37
N GLU A 21 -5.22 4.56 6.09
CA GLU A 21 -4.62 5.29 7.22
C GLU A 21 -4.21 4.32 8.34
N TYR A 22 -3.05 3.68 8.19
CA TYR A 22 -2.45 2.88 9.24
C TYR A 22 -2.00 3.82 10.36
N CYS A 23 -2.34 3.43 11.60
CA CYS A 23 -1.80 4.00 12.83
C CYS A 23 -0.34 4.43 12.64
N ALA A 24 -0.05 5.73 12.71
CA ALA A 24 1.31 6.26 12.53
C ALA A 24 2.30 5.84 13.64
N LEU A 25 1.92 4.89 14.49
CA LEU A 25 2.56 4.56 15.74
C LEU A 25 2.59 3.03 15.92
N ASP A 26 3.80 2.48 15.95
CA ASP A 26 4.12 1.12 16.41
C ASP A 26 3.38 0.85 17.75
N PRO A 27 2.82 -0.35 18.03
CA PRO A 27 2.23 -0.68 19.34
C PRO A 27 3.16 -0.43 20.55
N ASN A 28 4.48 -0.31 20.31
CA ASN A 28 5.50 0.07 21.30
C ASN A 28 5.90 1.56 21.29
N SER A 29 5.26 2.38 20.47
CA SER A 29 5.48 3.83 20.47
C SER A 29 5.00 4.48 21.77
N THR A 30 5.66 5.57 22.14
CA THR A 30 5.29 6.33 23.34
C THR A 30 4.08 7.19 23.00
N MET A 31 2.94 6.83 23.58
CA MET A 31 1.68 7.58 23.50
C MET A 31 1.92 9.01 24.01
N PRO A 32 1.33 10.05 23.38
CA PRO A 32 1.34 11.37 23.98
C PRO A 32 0.75 11.29 25.40
N PRO A 33 1.35 11.98 26.39
CA PRO A 33 0.86 11.91 27.76
C PRO A 33 -0.60 12.37 27.78
N PRO A 34 -1.50 11.62 28.45
CA PRO A 34 -2.88 12.05 28.59
C PRO A 34 -2.92 13.40 29.32
N ASP A 35 -3.96 14.19 29.06
CA ASP A 35 -4.17 15.39 29.85
C ASP A 35 -4.26 15.03 31.34
N ALA A 36 -3.74 15.88 32.23
CA ALA A 36 -3.69 15.60 33.67
C ALA A 36 -5.07 15.32 34.32
N ALA A 37 -6.18 15.62 33.62
CA ALA A 37 -7.54 15.29 34.02
C ALA A 37 -7.96 13.85 33.65
N ASP A 38 -7.34 13.26 32.62
CA ASP A 38 -7.59 11.93 32.09
C ASP A 38 -6.50 10.91 32.46
N GLU A 39 -5.49 11.36 33.21
CA GLU A 39 -4.49 10.51 33.84
C GLU A 39 -5.09 9.62 34.93
N CYS A 40 -4.69 8.36 34.91
CA CYS A 40 -5.09 7.39 35.92
C CYS A 40 -4.40 7.68 37.27
N THR A 41 -5.10 8.34 38.19
CA THR A 41 -4.59 8.66 39.54
C THR A 41 -5.38 7.92 40.62
N THR A 42 -4.77 7.74 41.80
CA THR A 42 -5.42 7.12 42.97
C THR A 42 -6.67 7.86 43.45
N GLU A 43 -6.85 9.14 43.08
CA GLU A 43 -8.03 9.97 43.37
C GLU A 43 -9.15 9.77 42.33
N ASN A 44 -8.80 9.68 41.05
CA ASN A 44 -9.74 9.45 39.94
C ASN A 44 -10.17 7.98 39.81
N TRP A 45 -9.42 7.07 40.44
CA TRP A 45 -9.67 5.62 40.52
C TRP A 45 -11.12 5.23 40.85
N ASN A 46 -11.81 5.99 41.71
CA ASN A 46 -13.18 5.69 42.16
C ASN A 46 -14.26 6.40 41.33
N VAL A 47 -13.86 7.22 40.35
CA VAL A 47 -14.77 7.97 39.48
C VAL A 47 -14.86 7.20 38.17
N PHE A 48 -15.89 6.38 38.02
CA PHE A 48 -16.22 5.82 36.71
C PHE A 48 -16.42 6.98 35.74
N PRO A 49 -15.67 7.06 34.63
CA PRO A 49 -15.85 8.15 33.71
C PRO A 49 -17.29 8.13 33.18
N ASN A 50 -17.94 9.29 33.19
CA ASN A 50 -19.14 9.49 32.39
C ASN A 50 -18.79 9.23 30.91
N PRO A 51 -19.75 8.83 30.06
CA PRO A 51 -19.50 8.66 28.63
C PRO A 51 -18.76 9.90 28.10
N ALA A 52 -17.63 9.66 27.43
CA ALA A 52 -16.77 10.73 26.95
C ALA A 52 -17.58 11.65 26.02
N THR A 53 -17.42 12.96 26.20
CA THR A 53 -18.15 13.95 25.39
C THR A 53 -17.27 14.39 24.23
N ARG A 54 -17.84 14.49 23.02
CA ARG A 54 -17.23 14.89 21.73
C ARG A 54 -16.35 16.16 21.68
N ASN A 55 -16.19 16.87 22.80
CA ASN A 55 -15.45 18.13 22.94
C ASN A 55 -14.41 18.11 24.08
N ALA A 56 -14.16 16.94 24.69
CA ALA A 56 -13.01 16.78 25.58
C ALA A 56 -11.74 16.78 24.72
N THR A 57 -10.62 17.20 25.27
CA THR A 57 -9.33 17.08 24.60
C THR A 57 -8.95 15.60 24.50
N GLY A 58 -8.74 15.10 23.28
CA GLY A 58 -8.40 13.71 22.93
C GLY A 58 -7.97 12.76 24.05
N HIS A 59 -8.82 11.79 24.38
CA HIS A 59 -8.50 10.72 25.31
C HIS A 59 -7.63 9.66 24.61
N TYR A 60 -6.32 9.88 24.62
CA TYR A 60 -5.34 8.94 24.06
C TYR A 60 -5.29 7.63 24.88
N CYS A 61 -6.31 6.77 24.76
CA CYS A 61 -6.46 5.48 25.45
C CYS A 61 -6.47 4.29 24.47
N LYS A 62 -6.26 3.08 24.99
CA LYS A 62 -6.33 1.82 24.24
C LYS A 62 -7.72 1.19 24.33
N VAL A 63 -8.19 0.63 23.22
CA VAL A 63 -9.38 -0.23 23.16
C VAL A 63 -8.94 -1.62 22.70
N LEU A 64 -9.28 -2.66 23.45
CA LEU A 64 -8.86 -4.03 23.20
C LEU A 64 -10.06 -4.98 23.13
N PHE A 65 -10.25 -5.62 21.98
CA PHE A 65 -11.19 -6.73 21.79
C PHE A 65 -10.45 -8.07 21.88
N LEU A 66 -10.76 -8.86 22.91
CA LEU A 66 -10.22 -10.20 23.12
C LEU A 66 -11.28 -11.23 22.70
N LEU A 67 -10.95 -12.10 21.75
CA LEU A 67 -11.87 -13.12 21.26
C LEU A 67 -11.48 -14.52 21.74
N ASP A 68 -12.44 -15.24 22.30
CA ASP A 68 -12.30 -16.66 22.67
C ASP A 68 -13.51 -17.43 22.16
N LEU A 69 -13.46 -17.85 20.90
CA LEU A 69 -14.59 -18.42 20.18
C LEU A 69 -14.28 -19.82 19.65
N SER A 70 -15.32 -20.66 19.55
CA SER A 70 -15.25 -22.01 18.99
C SER A 70 -16.13 -22.17 17.75
N PRO A 71 -15.70 -22.96 16.74
CA PRO A 71 -16.50 -23.26 15.56
C PRO A 71 -17.78 -24.05 15.89
N ASP A 72 -17.89 -24.61 17.10
CA ASP A 72 -19.12 -25.28 17.58
C ASP A 72 -20.27 -24.30 17.83
N TYR A 73 -19.96 -23.02 18.04
CA TYR A 73 -20.91 -21.99 18.45
C TYR A 73 -21.00 -20.81 17.50
N VAL A 74 -19.92 -20.50 16.77
CA VAL A 74 -19.88 -19.38 15.81
C VAL A 74 -19.51 -19.96 14.46
N THR A 75 -20.38 -19.82 13.46
CA THR A 75 -20.07 -20.23 12.08
C THR A 75 -19.25 -19.19 11.33
N ARG A 76 -18.62 -19.58 10.21
CA ARG A 76 -17.89 -18.63 9.35
C ARG A 76 -18.78 -17.51 8.83
N GLU A 77 -20.02 -17.82 8.45
CA GLU A 77 -20.96 -16.81 7.97
C GLU A 77 -21.34 -15.80 9.07
N GLU A 78 -21.57 -16.28 10.30
CA GLU A 78 -21.87 -15.40 11.44
C GLU A 78 -20.66 -14.56 11.86
N PHE A 79 -19.47 -15.12 11.78
CA PHE A 79 -18.21 -14.40 12.00
C PHE A 79 -18.06 -13.25 11.00
N ASP A 80 -18.18 -13.54 9.70
CA ASP A 80 -17.96 -12.58 8.63
C ASP A 80 -19.09 -11.52 8.53
N LYS A 81 -20.35 -11.93 8.70
CA LYS A 81 -21.51 -11.05 8.44
C LYS A 81 -22.09 -10.38 9.67
N ALA A 82 -21.76 -10.83 10.88
CA ALA A 82 -22.30 -10.25 12.11
C ALA A 82 -21.20 -9.77 13.06
N LEU A 83 -20.24 -10.64 13.42
CA LEU A 83 -19.22 -10.29 14.42
C LEU A 83 -18.23 -9.25 13.91
N LEU A 84 -17.64 -9.43 12.73
CA LEU A 84 -16.66 -8.51 12.16
C LEU A 84 -17.23 -7.08 11.95
N PRO A 85 -18.42 -6.90 11.32
CA PRO A 85 -19.06 -5.60 11.23
C PRO A 85 -19.39 -4.98 12.61
N ALA A 86 -19.78 -5.81 13.59
CA ALA A 86 -20.05 -5.30 14.94
C ALA A 86 -18.77 -4.83 15.65
N LEU A 87 -17.62 -5.48 15.43
CA LEU A 87 -16.33 -4.98 15.93
C LEU A 87 -15.97 -3.62 15.30
N ALA A 88 -16.19 -3.45 13.99
CA ALA A 88 -16.00 -2.16 13.32
C ALA A 88 -16.90 -1.08 13.93
N GLN A 89 -18.18 -1.40 14.15
CA GLN A 89 -19.14 -0.48 14.76
C GLN A 89 -18.78 -0.15 16.22
N MET A 90 -18.37 -1.13 17.03
CA MET A 90 -17.90 -0.88 18.40
C MET A 90 -16.66 0.02 18.41
N ALA A 91 -15.72 -0.20 17.49
CA ALA A 91 -14.53 0.62 17.34
C ALA A 91 -14.88 2.07 16.92
N ASP A 92 -15.80 2.24 15.96
CA ASP A 92 -16.32 3.55 15.54
C ASP A 92 -16.93 4.32 16.72
N GLN A 93 -17.77 3.67 17.53
CA GLN A 93 -18.37 4.32 18.71
C GLN A 93 -17.31 4.77 19.73
N CYS A 94 -16.25 4.00 19.94
CA CYS A 94 -15.16 4.41 20.81
C CYS A 94 -14.41 5.62 20.22
N LEU A 95 -14.04 5.55 18.94
CA LEU A 95 -13.30 6.60 18.25
C LEU A 95 -14.09 7.91 18.14
N ASP A 96 -15.42 7.87 17.95
CA ASP A 96 -16.28 9.07 17.87
C ASP A 96 -16.34 9.86 19.18
N VAL A 97 -16.10 9.20 20.32
CA VAL A 97 -15.97 9.85 21.64
C VAL A 97 -14.51 10.04 22.03
N GLU A 98 -13.60 9.96 21.06
CA GLU A 98 -12.15 10.11 21.20
C GLU A 98 -11.51 9.12 22.18
N VAL A 99 -12.12 7.94 22.38
CA VAL A 99 -11.57 6.83 23.15
C VAL A 99 -11.03 5.78 22.17
N GLY A 100 -9.76 5.41 22.26
CA GLY A 100 -9.20 4.38 21.39
C GLY A 100 -8.28 4.90 20.30
N TYR A 101 -7.35 5.78 20.66
CA TYR A 101 -6.21 6.14 19.80
C TYR A 101 -5.51 4.90 19.21
N ALA A 102 -5.57 3.76 19.91
CA ALA A 102 -5.26 2.45 19.35
C ALA A 102 -6.37 1.44 19.68
N VAL A 103 -7.08 0.98 18.65
CA VAL A 103 -8.02 -0.14 18.72
C VAL A 103 -7.30 -1.41 18.29
N ILE A 104 -7.36 -2.46 19.11
CA ILE A 104 -6.64 -3.72 18.92
C ILE A 104 -7.62 -4.87 19.06
N ALA A 105 -7.54 -5.88 18.19
CA ALA A 105 -8.36 -7.08 18.28
C ALA A 105 -7.57 -8.34 17.91
N PHE A 106 -7.74 -9.42 18.67
CA PHE A 106 -7.12 -10.72 18.38
C PHE A 106 -7.78 -11.89 19.16
N PRO A 107 -7.59 -13.14 18.68
CA PRO A 107 -7.96 -14.33 19.45
C PRO A 107 -7.02 -14.56 20.63
N LEU A 108 -7.57 -14.77 21.82
CA LEU A 108 -6.87 -14.82 23.10
C LEU A 108 -5.74 -15.86 23.14
N PHE A 109 -5.96 -17.05 22.57
CA PHE A 109 -5.02 -18.17 22.63
C PHE A 109 -4.17 -18.35 21.36
N TYR A 110 -4.35 -17.50 20.35
CA TYR A 110 -3.61 -17.60 19.08
C TYR A 110 -3.14 -16.21 18.61
N LYS A 111 -2.51 -15.45 19.52
CA LYS A 111 -1.97 -14.11 19.26
C LYS A 111 -0.62 -14.18 18.53
N ASN A 112 -0.58 -13.68 17.30
CA ASN A 112 0.64 -13.50 16.50
C ASN A 112 0.47 -12.32 15.52
N GLU A 113 1.51 -11.98 14.76
CA GLU A 113 1.48 -10.84 13.82
C GLU A 113 0.38 -10.94 12.75
N GLU A 114 -0.06 -12.14 12.38
CA GLU A 114 -1.10 -12.35 11.37
C GLU A 114 -2.52 -12.20 11.96
N THR A 115 -2.70 -12.58 13.22
CA THR A 115 -4.00 -12.56 13.89
C THR A 115 -4.27 -11.29 14.68
N VAL A 116 -3.25 -10.48 14.98
CA VAL A 116 -3.46 -9.17 15.60
C VAL A 116 -3.91 -8.17 14.55
N LYS A 117 -5.07 -7.57 14.78
CA LYS A 117 -5.61 -6.48 13.97
C LYS A 117 -5.59 -5.19 14.79
N TYR A 118 -5.24 -4.09 14.14
CA TYR A 118 -5.08 -2.80 14.78
C TYR A 118 -5.58 -1.68 13.85
N CYS A 119 -6.19 -0.64 14.43
CA CYS A 119 -6.66 0.54 13.71
C CYS A 119 -6.73 1.75 14.64
N CYS A 120 -6.68 2.96 14.09
CA CYS A 120 -6.60 4.22 14.86
C CYS A 120 -7.53 5.32 14.33
N ALA A 121 -8.37 5.00 13.34
CA ALA A 121 -9.34 5.90 12.73
C ALA A 121 -10.56 5.10 12.28
N VAL A 122 -11.72 5.76 12.19
CA VAL A 122 -13.00 5.11 11.87
C VAL A 122 -12.93 4.36 10.54
N ALA A 123 -12.42 5.00 9.49
CA ALA A 123 -12.25 4.37 8.18
C ALA A 123 -11.26 3.18 8.22
N GLY A 124 -10.16 3.33 8.96
CA GLY A 124 -9.18 2.26 9.14
C GLY A 124 -9.73 1.06 9.91
N CYS A 125 -10.63 1.27 10.89
CA CYS A 125 -11.27 0.18 11.61
C CYS A 125 -12.34 -0.53 10.79
N ASP A 126 -13.10 0.20 9.96
CA ASP A 126 -14.00 -0.39 8.98
C ASP A 126 -13.22 -1.28 8.01
N GLU A 127 -12.18 -0.74 7.35
CA GLU A 127 -11.34 -1.52 6.44
C GLU A 127 -10.68 -2.75 7.13
N THR A 128 -10.20 -2.58 8.36
CA THR A 128 -9.51 -3.65 9.11
C THR A 128 -10.43 -4.82 9.45
N PHE A 129 -11.69 -4.56 9.80
CA PHE A 129 -12.62 -5.59 10.22
C PHE A 129 -13.57 -6.06 9.11
N THR A 130 -13.91 -5.23 8.12
CA THR A 130 -14.89 -5.58 7.07
C THR A 130 -14.28 -5.89 5.70
N THR A 131 -13.14 -5.29 5.37
CA THR A 131 -12.56 -5.36 4.01
C THR A 131 -11.28 -6.19 3.97
N THR A 132 -10.49 -6.14 5.04
CA THR A 132 -9.28 -6.94 5.20
C THR A 132 -9.65 -8.40 5.49
N MET A 133 -9.00 -9.33 4.82
CA MET A 133 -9.21 -10.76 5.06
C MET A 133 -8.80 -11.13 6.49
N VAL A 134 -9.78 -11.36 7.36
CA VAL A 134 -9.59 -11.95 8.70
C VAL A 134 -9.80 -13.46 8.58
N ASP A 135 -8.78 -14.23 8.95
CA ASP A 135 -8.82 -15.69 8.85
C ASP A 135 -9.66 -16.30 9.99
N TYR A 136 -10.89 -16.69 9.65
CA TYR A 136 -11.81 -17.38 10.56
C TYR A 136 -11.17 -18.57 11.27
N ASP A 137 -10.42 -19.41 10.54
CA ASP A 137 -9.85 -20.65 11.08
C ASP A 137 -8.70 -20.36 12.07
N LYS A 138 -8.20 -19.12 12.13
CA LYS A 138 -7.22 -18.66 13.13
C LYS A 138 -7.88 -17.98 14.33
N TRP A 139 -8.96 -17.24 14.09
CA TRP A 139 -9.68 -16.46 15.11
C TRP A 139 -10.69 -17.29 15.93
N VAL A 140 -11.20 -18.38 15.35
CA VAL A 140 -12.21 -19.25 15.94
C VAL A 140 -11.62 -20.66 16.02
N GLN A 141 -11.23 -21.08 17.23
CA GLN A 141 -10.52 -22.35 17.47
C GLN A 141 -11.39 -23.33 18.26
N PRO A 142 -11.35 -24.64 17.94
CA PRO A 142 -12.02 -25.63 18.78
C PRO A 142 -11.46 -25.58 20.20
N TYR A 143 -12.34 -25.73 21.18
CA TYR A 143 -11.92 -25.85 22.58
C TYR A 143 -11.32 -27.24 22.84
N ASP A 144 -10.31 -27.32 23.69
CA ASP A 144 -9.73 -28.60 24.12
C ASP A 144 -10.81 -29.48 24.80
N ASP A 145 -10.82 -30.79 24.49
CA ASP A 145 -11.81 -31.84 24.90
C ASP A 145 -11.93 -32.12 26.42
N VAL A 146 -11.49 -31.20 27.29
CA VAL A 146 -11.24 -31.50 28.70
C VAL A 146 -12.40 -31.08 29.61
N GLN A 147 -13.02 -32.09 30.23
CA GLN A 147 -13.93 -32.05 31.39
C GLN A 147 -14.79 -30.77 31.52
N GLN A 148 -15.81 -30.74 30.67
CA GLN A 148 -16.85 -29.73 30.62
C GLN A 148 -18.02 -30.13 31.52
N ASP A 149 -18.31 -29.32 32.54
CA ASP A 149 -19.60 -29.38 33.23
C ASP A 149 -20.60 -28.56 32.42
N GLN A 150 -21.15 -29.17 31.35
CA GLN A 150 -22.14 -28.69 30.37
C GLN A 150 -21.83 -27.34 29.66
N TYR A 151 -21.38 -26.31 30.37
CA TYR A 151 -20.98 -24.99 29.90
C TYR A 151 -19.91 -24.29 30.77
N PHE A 152 -19.32 -24.99 31.75
CA PHE A 152 -18.16 -24.52 32.50
C PHE A 152 -16.88 -25.22 32.03
N TRP A 153 -15.85 -24.42 31.74
CA TRP A 153 -14.54 -24.90 31.29
C TRP A 153 -13.48 -24.63 32.34
N ASN A 154 -12.76 -25.69 32.75
CA ASN A 154 -11.61 -25.56 33.62
C ASN A 154 -10.36 -25.18 32.82
N GLU A 155 -9.49 -24.39 33.44
CA GLU A 155 -8.19 -24.10 32.84
C GLU A 155 -7.32 -25.35 32.68
N THR A 156 -6.59 -25.39 31.58
CA THR A 156 -5.63 -26.45 31.28
C THR A 156 -4.22 -25.88 31.20
N THR A 157 -3.21 -26.75 31.09
CA THR A 157 -1.84 -26.31 30.84
C THR A 157 -1.63 -25.67 29.46
N SER A 158 -2.47 -26.02 28.48
CA SER A 158 -2.46 -25.48 27.11
C SER A 158 -3.29 -24.19 26.98
N ALA A 159 -4.40 -24.09 27.71
CA ALA A 159 -5.33 -22.97 27.69
C ALA A 159 -5.48 -22.38 29.10
N ASN A 160 -4.42 -21.71 29.58
CA ASN A 160 -4.44 -21.01 30.85
C ASN A 160 -5.06 -19.62 30.67
N PHE A 161 -6.39 -19.57 30.77
CA PHE A 161 -7.17 -18.34 30.61
C PHE A 161 -6.71 -17.25 31.59
N SER A 162 -6.62 -17.53 32.89
CA SER A 162 -6.18 -16.58 33.92
C SER A 162 -4.87 -15.90 33.54
N TYR A 163 -3.87 -16.68 33.14
CA TYR A 163 -2.56 -16.16 32.79
C TYR A 163 -2.58 -15.34 31.49
N ALA A 164 -3.17 -15.88 30.42
CA ALA A 164 -3.26 -15.19 29.12
C ALA A 164 -4.02 -13.87 29.26
N PHE A 165 -5.15 -13.90 29.96
CA PHE A 165 -5.98 -12.73 30.20
C PHE A 165 -5.28 -11.67 31.06
N LEU A 166 -4.64 -12.05 32.17
CA LEU A 166 -3.91 -11.11 33.03
C LEU A 166 -2.75 -10.41 32.31
N ILE A 167 -2.05 -11.10 31.42
CA ILE A 167 -0.97 -10.48 30.62
C ILE A 167 -1.53 -9.35 29.76
N GLU A 168 -2.67 -9.58 29.10
CA GLU A 168 -3.24 -8.57 28.21
C GLU A 168 -3.81 -7.38 28.98
N LEU A 169 -4.39 -7.60 30.15
CA LEU A 169 -4.79 -6.50 31.04
C LEU A 169 -3.58 -5.63 31.43
N LYS A 170 -2.47 -6.25 31.84
CA LYS A 170 -1.22 -5.53 32.16
C LYS A 170 -0.67 -4.72 30.99
N ASN A 171 -0.77 -5.26 29.78
CA ASN A 171 -0.32 -4.57 28.56
C ASN A 171 -1.14 -3.30 28.28
N VAL A 172 -2.44 -3.34 28.58
CA VAL A 172 -3.33 -2.20 28.41
C VAL A 172 -3.08 -1.17 29.50
N ALA A 173 -3.06 -1.56 30.77
CA ALA A 173 -2.95 -0.61 31.86
C ALA A 173 -1.54 -0.07 32.14
N ASN A 174 -0.50 -0.61 31.47
CA ASN A 174 0.77 0.09 31.29
C ASN A 174 0.64 1.46 30.56
N THR A 175 -0.53 1.79 30.00
CA THR A 175 -0.84 3.14 29.52
C THR A 175 -1.65 3.92 30.56
N PRO A 176 -1.18 5.10 31.03
CA PRO A 176 -1.79 5.82 32.15
C PRO A 176 -3.06 6.59 31.74
N CYS A 177 -4.05 5.91 31.15
CA CYS A 177 -5.27 6.52 30.59
C CYS A 177 -6.55 6.07 31.31
N LEU A 178 -7.42 7.01 31.69
CA LEU A 178 -8.67 6.77 32.43
C LEU A 178 -9.70 5.92 31.67
N TYR A 179 -9.71 6.00 30.33
CA TYR A 179 -10.71 5.37 29.45
C TYR A 179 -10.20 4.12 28.72
N ASN A 180 -9.13 3.47 29.21
CA ASN A 180 -8.70 2.20 28.62
C ASN A 180 -9.85 1.20 28.68
N THR A 181 -10.13 0.53 27.55
CA THR A 181 -11.31 -0.32 27.39
C THR A 181 -10.89 -1.71 26.96
N VAL A 182 -11.38 -2.73 27.65
CA VAL A 182 -11.15 -4.13 27.31
C VAL A 182 -12.50 -4.84 27.20
N VAL A 183 -12.73 -5.51 26.08
CA VAL A 183 -13.95 -6.26 25.81
C VAL A 183 -13.57 -7.71 25.52
N LEU A 184 -13.97 -8.62 26.40
CA LEU A 184 -13.84 -10.06 26.17
C LEU A 184 -15.11 -10.59 25.50
N ILE A 185 -14.97 -11.20 24.34
CA ILE A 185 -16.06 -11.86 23.60
C ILE A 185 -15.79 -13.36 23.64
N THR A 186 -16.64 -14.13 24.31
CA THR A 186 -16.43 -15.57 24.53
C THR A 186 -17.70 -16.39 24.34
N ASN A 187 -17.54 -17.67 23.95
CA ASN A 187 -18.63 -18.65 23.93
C ASN A 187 -18.64 -19.57 25.15
N ARG A 188 -17.80 -19.37 26.18
CA ARG A 188 -17.71 -20.28 27.34
C ARG A 188 -17.60 -19.55 28.68
N LEU A 189 -18.04 -20.23 29.75
CA LEU A 189 -17.79 -19.79 31.12
C LEU A 189 -16.49 -20.42 31.64
N PHE A 190 -15.49 -19.61 31.95
CA PHE A 190 -14.20 -20.09 32.44
C PHE A 190 -14.13 -20.19 33.95
N ASN A 191 -13.79 -21.36 34.47
CA ASN A 191 -13.36 -21.56 35.85
C ASN A 191 -11.89 -21.16 35.98
N TYR A 192 -11.68 -19.87 36.30
CA TYR A 192 -10.36 -19.31 36.53
C TYR A 192 -9.75 -19.77 37.86
N GLN A 193 -8.41 -19.73 37.97
CA GLN A 193 -7.74 -20.18 39.20
C GLN A 193 -8.11 -19.31 40.41
N SER A 194 -8.15 -19.96 41.57
CA SER A 194 -8.37 -19.34 42.89
C SER A 194 -7.29 -18.30 43.19
N GLY A 195 -7.50 -17.05 42.80
CA GLY A 195 -6.46 -16.01 42.90
C GLY A 195 -6.62 -14.89 41.90
N LEU A 196 -7.26 -15.13 40.75
CA LEU A 196 -7.52 -14.08 39.74
C LEU A 196 -8.22 -12.86 40.34
N ASN A 197 -9.22 -13.09 41.20
CA ASN A 197 -9.96 -12.04 41.92
C ASN A 197 -9.11 -11.31 42.98
N LYS A 198 -7.96 -11.88 43.38
CA LYS A 198 -6.96 -11.23 44.23
C LYS A 198 -5.92 -10.51 43.36
N ASP A 199 -5.53 -11.08 42.22
CA ASP A 199 -4.58 -10.44 41.32
C ASP A 199 -5.19 -9.23 40.60
N PHE A 200 -6.52 -9.18 40.42
CA PHE A 200 -7.23 -8.01 39.92
C PHE A 200 -7.01 -6.74 40.79
N PRO A 201 -7.18 -6.78 42.12
CA PRO A 201 -6.84 -5.66 43.00
C PRO A 201 -5.32 -5.51 43.30
N TYR A 202 -4.46 -6.42 42.82
CA TYR A 202 -3.01 -6.39 43.05
C TYR A 202 -2.18 -6.29 41.77
N VAL A 203 -2.77 -5.97 40.61
CA VAL A 203 -1.95 -5.46 39.50
C VAL A 203 -1.41 -4.10 39.97
N PRO A 204 -0.10 -3.99 40.25
CA PRO A 204 0.43 -2.78 40.90
C PRO A 204 0.13 -1.59 39.98
N ASP A 205 -0.58 -0.59 40.50
CA ASP A 205 -0.94 0.66 39.81
C ASP A 205 -2.12 0.65 38.80
N GLU A 206 -2.99 -0.37 38.75
CA GLU A 206 -4.01 -0.46 37.67
C GLU A 206 -5.48 -0.29 38.08
N GLY A 207 -6.08 0.86 37.78
CA GLY A 207 -7.52 1.09 37.99
C GLY A 207 -8.09 2.15 37.07
N CYS A 208 -7.84 1.95 35.77
CA CYS A 208 -8.48 2.69 34.70
C CYS A 208 -8.79 1.81 33.48
N ILE A 209 -9.09 0.52 33.69
CA ILE A 209 -9.62 -0.34 32.65
C ILE A 209 -11.12 -0.49 32.84
N THR A 210 -11.89 -0.08 31.84
CA THR A 210 -13.29 -0.48 31.71
C THR A 210 -13.34 -1.84 31.06
N PHE A 211 -13.61 -2.88 31.85
CA PHE A 211 -13.68 -4.26 31.39
C PHE A 211 -15.12 -4.69 31.14
N SER A 212 -15.43 -5.20 29.95
CA SER A 212 -16.75 -5.75 29.60
C SER A 212 -16.63 -7.20 29.12
N VAL A 213 -17.63 -8.03 29.43
CA VAL A 213 -17.69 -9.43 28.98
C VAL A 213 -18.96 -9.64 28.17
N ILE A 214 -18.80 -10.12 26.94
CA ILE A 214 -19.88 -10.47 26.02
C ILE A 214 -19.90 -12.00 25.89
N LEU A 215 -20.96 -12.62 26.40
CA LEU A 215 -21.25 -14.03 26.16
C LEU A 215 -22.03 -14.16 24.85
N LEU A 216 -21.42 -14.75 23.83
CA LEU A 216 -21.93 -14.76 22.47
C LEU A 216 -22.46 -16.16 22.07
N GLY A 217 -23.62 -16.23 21.44
CA GLY A 217 -24.14 -17.45 20.79
C GLY A 217 -24.51 -18.61 21.73
N ARG A 218 -24.77 -18.32 23.01
CA ARG A 218 -25.04 -19.36 24.04
C ARG A 218 -26.40 -19.20 24.71
N PRO A 219 -27.51 -19.49 24.00
CA PRO A 219 -28.86 -19.46 24.57
C PRO A 219 -29.10 -20.54 25.63
N ASP A 220 -28.26 -21.56 25.67
CA ASP A 220 -28.33 -22.67 26.62
C ASP A 220 -27.76 -22.33 28.01
N ILE A 221 -26.99 -21.25 28.13
CA ILE A 221 -26.42 -20.79 29.41
C ILE A 221 -27.42 -19.85 30.12
N PRO A 222 -27.86 -20.17 31.35
CA PRO A 222 -28.68 -19.26 32.14
C PRO A 222 -27.92 -17.98 32.50
N ASN A 223 -28.60 -16.82 32.42
CA ASN A 223 -28.00 -15.53 32.80
C ASN A 223 -27.43 -15.55 34.23
N GLU A 224 -28.09 -16.23 35.16
CA GLU A 224 -27.62 -16.36 36.55
C GLU A 224 -26.24 -17.02 36.64
N ASP A 225 -25.97 -18.03 35.83
CA ASP A 225 -24.68 -18.72 35.82
C ASP A 225 -23.59 -17.86 35.18
N PHE A 226 -23.92 -17.15 34.11
CA PHE A 226 -23.03 -16.19 33.48
C PHE A 226 -22.65 -15.04 34.43
N GLU A 227 -23.66 -14.41 35.06
CA GLU A 227 -23.48 -13.35 36.03
C GLU A 227 -22.65 -13.84 37.22
N LYS A 228 -22.99 -15.00 37.79
CA LYS A 228 -22.25 -15.57 38.92
C LYS A 228 -20.79 -15.84 38.59
N GLN A 229 -20.49 -16.26 37.36
CA GLN A 229 -19.11 -16.57 36.96
C GLN A 229 -18.26 -15.31 36.81
N TYR A 230 -18.77 -14.29 36.12
CA TYR A 230 -17.99 -13.11 35.74
C TYR A 230 -18.21 -11.88 36.64
N ALA A 231 -19.18 -11.88 37.56
CA ALA A 231 -19.48 -10.75 38.44
C ALA A 231 -18.29 -10.30 39.31
N ASN A 232 -17.37 -11.21 39.63
CA ASN A 232 -16.14 -10.86 40.36
C ASN A 232 -15.10 -10.13 39.50
N LEU A 233 -15.20 -10.25 38.17
CA LEU A 233 -14.27 -9.64 37.21
C LEU A 233 -14.83 -8.36 36.61
N SER A 234 -16.12 -8.33 36.30
CA SER A 234 -16.78 -7.15 35.76
C SER A 234 -18.25 -7.07 36.16
N THR A 235 -18.74 -5.84 36.33
CA THR A 235 -20.17 -5.52 36.42
C THR A 235 -20.79 -5.22 35.05
N LYS A 236 -19.98 -5.20 33.97
CA LYS A 236 -20.35 -4.90 32.59
C LYS A 236 -20.46 -6.18 31.78
N LEU A 237 -21.42 -7.00 32.16
CA LEU A 237 -21.72 -8.26 31.50
C LEU A 237 -22.78 -8.00 30.43
N LEU A 238 -22.72 -8.69 29.29
CA LEU A 238 -23.72 -8.64 28.22
C LEU A 238 -23.89 -10.04 27.63
N GLN A 239 -25.11 -10.54 27.55
CA GLN A 239 -25.40 -11.85 26.96
C GLN A 239 -26.14 -11.69 25.63
N VAL A 240 -25.52 -12.18 24.55
CA VAL A 240 -26.01 -12.12 23.18
C VAL A 240 -26.30 -13.53 22.69
N ASN A 241 -27.53 -13.99 22.89
CA ASN A 241 -27.93 -15.36 22.57
C ASN A 241 -27.96 -15.67 21.07
N ASN A 242 -28.31 -14.69 20.23
CA ASN A 242 -28.27 -14.78 18.78
C ASN A 242 -27.12 -13.92 18.27
N ILE A 243 -26.14 -14.54 17.59
CA ILE A 243 -24.94 -13.85 17.09
C ILE A 243 -25.31 -12.71 16.15
N SER A 244 -26.40 -12.85 15.39
CA SER A 244 -26.89 -11.79 14.51
C SER A 244 -27.27 -10.51 15.26
N CYS A 245 -27.50 -10.55 16.58
CA CYS A 245 -27.84 -9.37 17.38
C CYS A 245 -26.63 -8.62 17.94
N ILE A 246 -25.40 -9.06 17.67
CA ILE A 246 -24.21 -8.46 18.27
C ILE A 246 -24.00 -6.98 17.88
N TYR A 247 -24.50 -6.55 16.71
CA TYR A 247 -24.43 -5.15 16.29
C TYR A 247 -25.29 -4.22 17.17
N GLU A 248 -26.39 -4.72 17.74
CA GLU A 248 -27.31 -3.92 18.59
C GLU A 248 -26.66 -3.51 19.92
N ILE A 249 -25.63 -4.25 20.36
CA ILE A 249 -24.92 -3.94 21.61
C ILE A 249 -23.71 -3.01 21.41
N ALA A 250 -23.44 -2.51 20.20
CA ALA A 250 -22.31 -1.62 19.96
C ALA A 250 -22.39 -0.34 20.79
N HIS A 251 -23.59 0.20 21.00
CA HIS A 251 -23.84 1.38 21.84
C HIS A 251 -23.85 1.09 23.36
N CYS A 252 -23.66 -0.17 23.75
CA CYS A 252 -23.70 -0.64 25.13
C CYS A 252 -22.32 -0.82 25.77
N ILE A 253 -21.24 -0.59 25.03
CA ILE A 253 -19.86 -0.79 25.50
C ILE A 253 -19.37 0.48 26.21
N PRO A 254 -19.31 0.53 27.55
CA PRO A 254 -18.76 1.71 28.24
C PRO A 254 -17.23 1.78 28.09
N PRO A 255 -16.63 2.98 28.09
CA PRO A 255 -17.23 4.32 28.10
C PRO A 255 -17.59 4.84 26.69
N CYS A 256 -17.40 4.01 25.66
CA CYS A 256 -17.66 4.34 24.25
C CYS A 256 -19.15 4.60 23.96
N GLY A 257 -20.01 3.82 24.59
CA GLY A 257 -21.46 3.85 24.44
C GLY A 257 -22.14 4.83 25.40
N ASN A 258 -23.22 5.44 24.94
CA ASN A 258 -24.02 6.39 25.70
C ASN A 258 -25.26 5.76 26.40
N VAL A 259 -25.42 4.44 26.28
CA VAL A 259 -26.56 3.68 26.83
C VAL A 259 -26.14 2.96 28.12
N SER A 260 -27.01 2.97 29.14
CA SER A 260 -26.73 2.22 30.37
C SER A 260 -26.91 0.73 30.17
N LEU A 261 -26.12 -0.09 30.88
CA LEU A 261 -26.16 -1.54 30.75
C LEU A 261 -27.57 -2.13 30.97
N ASN A 262 -28.33 -1.58 31.94
CA ASN A 262 -29.71 -2.01 32.23
C ASN A 262 -30.66 -1.79 31.03
N GLN A 263 -30.49 -0.70 30.29
CA GLN A 263 -31.26 -0.43 29.07
C GLN A 263 -30.91 -1.40 27.94
N CYS A 264 -29.69 -1.95 27.94
CA CYS A 264 -29.28 -2.98 26.99
C CYS A 264 -29.88 -4.36 27.33
N TYR A 265 -30.16 -4.63 28.60
CA TYR A 265 -30.83 -5.85 29.06
C TYR A 265 -32.35 -5.85 28.85
N ASP A 266 -33.01 -4.70 28.97
CA ASP A 266 -34.48 -4.59 28.84
C ASP A 266 -34.99 -4.84 27.41
N ASN A 267 -34.09 -4.95 26.42
CA ASN A 267 -34.40 -5.26 25.03
C ASN A 267 -34.35 -6.78 24.70
N ALA A 268 -34.70 -7.64 25.66
CA ALA A 268 -34.64 -9.11 25.59
C ALA A 268 -35.56 -9.79 24.54
N ASN A 269 -35.97 -9.08 23.49
CA ASN A 269 -36.80 -9.61 22.42
C ASN A 269 -36.38 -9.04 21.04
N TRP A 270 -35.07 -8.85 20.83
CA TRP A 270 -34.56 -8.50 19.52
C TRP A 270 -34.76 -9.67 18.54
N SER A 271 -35.74 -9.54 17.64
CA SER A 271 -35.76 -10.33 16.42
C SER A 271 -34.68 -9.76 15.50
N CYS A 272 -33.47 -10.30 15.55
CA CYS A 272 -32.39 -9.97 14.60
C CYS A 272 -32.34 -11.02 13.51
N PRO A 273 -33.16 -10.90 12.43
CA PRO A 273 -32.83 -11.60 11.20
C PRO A 273 -31.48 -11.08 10.69
N TYR A 274 -30.71 -11.92 9.99
CA TYR A 274 -29.56 -11.43 9.21
C TYR A 274 -29.98 -10.16 8.47
N PRO A 275 -29.19 -9.08 8.53
CA PRO A 275 -29.60 -7.81 7.95
C PRO A 275 -29.98 -8.02 6.47
N SER A 276 -31.28 -7.98 6.19
CA SER A 276 -31.71 -7.53 4.87
C SER A 276 -31.27 -6.08 4.81
N LEU A 277 -30.55 -5.69 3.76
CA LEU A 277 -30.24 -4.32 3.43
C LEU A 277 -31.54 -3.51 3.26
N ALA A 278 -32.16 -3.16 4.38
CA ALA A 278 -33.21 -2.18 4.48
C ALA A 278 -32.51 -0.87 4.87
N PRO A 279 -32.79 0.24 4.17
CA PRO A 279 -32.17 1.52 4.49
C PRO A 279 -32.62 1.98 5.89
N PRO A 280 -31.74 2.63 6.68
CA PRO A 280 -32.11 3.12 7.99
C PRO A 280 -33.22 4.18 7.83
N THR A 281 -34.42 3.81 8.28
CA THR A 281 -35.53 4.76 8.42
C THR A 281 -35.51 5.29 9.84
N THR A 282 -34.84 6.41 10.08
CA THR A 282 -35.34 7.39 11.04
C THR A 282 -34.90 8.79 10.62
N ARG A 283 -35.90 9.62 10.35
CA ARG A 283 -35.78 11.07 10.16
C ARG A 283 -34.87 11.67 11.24
N ARG A 284 -33.70 12.17 10.84
CA ARG A 284 -33.23 13.46 11.35
C ARG A 284 -33.64 14.51 10.32
N THR A 285 -34.51 15.42 10.74
CA THR A 285 -34.73 16.70 10.08
C THR A 285 -33.39 17.41 9.93
N VAL A 286 -32.77 17.24 8.76
CA VAL A 286 -31.72 18.15 8.30
C VAL A 286 -32.46 19.35 7.73
N ALA A 287 -32.17 20.50 8.34
CA ALA A 287 -32.65 21.78 7.91
C ALA A 287 -32.42 21.95 6.41
N THR A 288 -33.43 22.52 5.74
CA THR A 288 -33.35 23.08 4.40
C THR A 288 -32.11 23.96 4.30
N THR A 289 -31.00 23.39 3.84
CA THR A 289 -29.82 24.16 3.49
C THR A 289 -29.82 24.19 1.98
N THR A 290 -30.25 25.35 1.52
CA THR A 290 -30.16 25.86 0.16
C THR A 290 -29.11 25.16 -0.69
N ALA A 291 -29.55 24.75 -1.88
CA ALA A 291 -28.68 24.38 -2.98
C ALA A 291 -27.48 25.34 -3.06
N HIS A 292 -26.29 24.84 -2.75
CA HIS A 292 -25.08 25.48 -3.21
C HIS A 292 -25.01 25.21 -4.71
N THR A 293 -25.56 26.17 -5.45
CA THR A 293 -25.16 26.48 -6.81
C THR A 293 -23.67 26.83 -6.75
N VAL A 294 -22.82 25.83 -6.92
CA VAL A 294 -21.43 26.04 -7.32
C VAL A 294 -21.45 26.01 -8.84
N SER A 295 -21.39 27.19 -9.45
CA SER A 295 -21.00 27.32 -10.85
C SER A 295 -19.54 26.90 -11.02
N PRO A 296 -19.19 26.31 -12.18
CA PRO A 296 -18.02 25.47 -12.36
C PRO A 296 -16.75 26.31 -12.41
N THR A 297 -15.77 25.95 -11.60
CA THR A 297 -14.38 26.40 -11.77
C THR A 297 -13.60 25.26 -12.40
N SER A 298 -12.99 25.55 -13.56
CA SER A 298 -12.20 24.64 -14.39
C SER A 298 -11.02 24.02 -13.63
N GLU A 299 -11.26 22.91 -12.95
CA GLU A 299 -10.23 22.18 -12.21
C GLU A 299 -9.40 21.28 -13.13
N TYR A 300 -9.93 20.94 -14.31
CA TYR A 300 -9.30 20.02 -15.28
C TYR A 300 -9.16 20.69 -16.66
N GLY A 301 -8.02 21.35 -16.89
CA GLY A 301 -7.70 22.03 -18.16
C GLY A 301 -7.45 21.08 -19.35
N GLY A 302 -7.13 21.64 -20.52
CA GLY A 302 -7.07 20.94 -21.83
C GLY A 302 -6.08 19.77 -22.01
N ASP A 303 -5.40 19.34 -20.95
CA ASP A 303 -4.60 18.11 -20.90
C ASP A 303 -5.41 16.87 -20.45
N TRP A 304 -6.64 17.07 -19.97
CA TRP A 304 -7.54 16.00 -19.51
C TRP A 304 -8.58 15.64 -20.56
N GLU A 305 -8.72 14.34 -20.81
CA GLU A 305 -9.78 13.81 -21.66
C GLU A 305 -11.10 13.74 -20.90
N HIS A 306 -12.18 14.22 -21.50
CA HIS A 306 -13.50 14.26 -20.86
C HIS A 306 -14.42 13.21 -21.49
N ILE A 307 -14.94 12.28 -20.68
CA ILE A 307 -15.93 11.28 -21.08
C ILE A 307 -17.21 11.46 -20.28
N VAL A 308 -18.36 11.47 -20.96
CA VAL A 308 -19.68 11.50 -20.31
C VAL A 308 -20.48 10.27 -20.71
N TYR A 309 -20.87 9.46 -19.74
CA TYR A 309 -21.77 8.33 -19.91
C TYR A 309 -23.22 8.75 -19.63
N LEU A 310 -24.10 8.49 -20.59
CA LEU A 310 -25.54 8.71 -20.46
C LEU A 310 -26.22 7.36 -20.32
N PHE A 311 -26.76 7.06 -19.13
CA PHE A 311 -27.50 5.84 -18.93
C PHE A 311 -28.99 6.04 -19.24
N ALA A 312 -29.46 5.38 -20.28
CA ALA A 312 -30.85 5.40 -20.73
C ALA A 312 -31.35 3.96 -20.96
N LEU A 313 -31.54 3.21 -19.87
CA LEU A 313 -31.99 1.81 -19.88
C LEU A 313 -33.50 1.73 -19.63
N SER A 314 -34.19 0.79 -20.27
CA SER A 314 -35.64 0.61 -20.17
C SER A 314 -36.04 -0.17 -18.92
N ASN A 315 -37.32 -0.13 -18.59
CA ASN A 315 -37.89 -0.96 -17.52
C ASN A 315 -37.87 -2.46 -17.79
N ASN A 316 -37.48 -2.89 -18.99
CA ASN A 316 -37.31 -4.30 -19.34
C ASN A 316 -35.90 -4.80 -18.99
N THR A 317 -34.94 -3.90 -18.75
CA THR A 317 -33.61 -4.28 -18.26
C THR A 317 -33.76 -4.90 -16.87
N ASN A 318 -33.26 -6.12 -16.67
CA ASN A 318 -33.28 -6.77 -15.35
C ASN A 318 -32.03 -6.41 -14.51
N LYS A 319 -32.02 -6.78 -13.23
CA LYS A 319 -30.90 -6.46 -12.31
C LYS A 319 -29.56 -7.03 -12.77
N THR A 320 -29.56 -8.20 -13.41
CA THR A 320 -28.33 -8.84 -13.90
C THR A 320 -27.79 -8.15 -15.15
N GLU A 321 -28.66 -7.81 -16.08
CA GLU A 321 -28.35 -7.00 -17.26
C GLU A 321 -27.83 -5.62 -16.86
N PHE A 322 -28.44 -5.01 -15.85
CA PHE A 322 -27.97 -3.77 -15.25
C PHE A 322 -26.55 -3.89 -14.69
N SER A 323 -26.26 -4.92 -13.87
CA SER A 323 -24.90 -5.15 -13.36
C SER A 323 -23.88 -5.40 -14.48
N ASN A 324 -24.29 -6.07 -15.56
CA ASN A 324 -23.41 -6.29 -16.71
C ASN A 324 -23.13 -4.98 -17.47
N ALA A 325 -24.14 -4.08 -17.59
CA ALA A 325 -23.95 -2.76 -18.18
C ALA A 325 -22.97 -1.90 -17.37
N LEU A 326 -23.00 -1.97 -16.04
CA LEU A 326 -22.04 -1.26 -15.19
C LEU A 326 -20.62 -1.85 -15.31
N TYR A 327 -20.50 -3.18 -15.31
CA TYR A 327 -19.22 -3.87 -15.49
C TYR A 327 -18.54 -3.53 -16.83
N PHE A 328 -19.35 -3.34 -17.88
CA PHE A 328 -18.88 -2.89 -19.20
C PHE A 328 -18.21 -1.51 -19.15
N VAL A 329 -18.64 -0.63 -18.23
CA VAL A 329 -18.07 0.71 -18.07
C VAL A 329 -16.84 0.67 -17.17
N GLU A 330 -16.92 -0.04 -16.06
CA GLU A 330 -15.86 -0.11 -15.04
C GLU A 330 -14.56 -0.67 -15.62
N THR A 331 -14.63 -1.82 -16.31
CA THR A 331 -13.44 -2.59 -16.72
C THR A 331 -12.54 -1.82 -17.70
N PRO A 332 -13.06 -1.24 -18.80
CA PRO A 332 -12.20 -0.53 -19.76
C PRO A 332 -11.77 0.85 -19.24
N LEU A 333 -12.57 1.48 -18.37
CA LEU A 333 -12.25 2.78 -17.78
C LEU A 333 -11.13 2.66 -16.75
N ALA A 334 -11.14 1.60 -15.94
CA ALA A 334 -10.06 1.23 -15.02
C ALA A 334 -8.72 1.07 -15.75
N ASP A 335 -8.71 0.32 -16.86
CA ASP A 335 -7.53 0.14 -17.70
C ASP A 335 -7.07 1.46 -18.35
N CYS A 336 -7.99 2.40 -18.59
CA CYS A 336 -7.68 3.68 -19.20
C CYS A 336 -7.08 4.72 -18.26
N LEU A 337 -7.63 4.84 -17.05
CA LEU A 337 -7.17 5.77 -16.02
C LEU A 337 -5.74 5.47 -15.58
N SER A 338 -5.31 4.21 -15.70
CA SER A 338 -3.91 3.83 -15.44
C SER A 338 -2.91 4.37 -16.49
N ARG A 339 -3.40 4.83 -17.65
CA ARG A 339 -2.56 5.18 -18.82
C ARG A 339 -2.71 6.63 -19.28
N PHE A 340 -3.80 7.32 -18.95
CA PHE A 340 -4.13 8.65 -19.44
C PHE A 340 -4.82 9.52 -18.37
N ASN A 341 -4.61 10.84 -18.42
CA ASN A 341 -5.35 11.80 -17.61
C ASN A 341 -6.78 11.93 -18.17
N LEU A 342 -7.72 11.27 -17.52
CA LEU A 342 -9.09 11.12 -17.97
C LEU A 342 -10.04 11.50 -16.83
N VAL A 343 -11.06 12.28 -17.15
CA VAL A 343 -12.19 12.53 -16.25
C VAL A 343 -13.46 11.96 -16.86
N ALA A 344 -14.22 11.22 -16.05
CA ALA A 344 -15.48 10.61 -16.42
C ALA A 344 -16.63 11.23 -15.62
N ARG A 345 -17.78 11.40 -16.26
CA ARG A 345 -19.03 11.82 -15.62
C ARG A 345 -20.16 10.91 -16.04
N PHE A 346 -21.00 10.54 -15.09
CA PHE A 346 -22.11 9.63 -15.27
C PHE A 346 -23.41 10.39 -15.04
N LEU A 347 -24.26 10.40 -16.05
CA LEU A 347 -25.58 11.04 -16.02
C LEU A 347 -26.66 9.97 -16.16
N ALA A 348 -27.62 10.01 -15.27
CA ALA A 348 -28.84 9.21 -15.34
C ALA A 348 -30.05 10.07 -14.94
N VAL A 349 -31.23 9.44 -14.90
CA VAL A 349 -32.48 10.13 -14.55
C VAL A 349 -32.60 10.40 -13.05
N ASN A 350 -33.67 11.10 -12.65
CA ASN A 350 -33.97 11.47 -11.26
C ASN A 350 -32.86 12.29 -10.58
N ASP A 351 -32.29 13.28 -11.30
CA ASP A 351 -31.20 14.14 -10.83
C ASP A 351 -29.90 13.39 -10.48
N THR A 352 -29.75 12.15 -10.95
CA THR A 352 -28.50 11.39 -10.77
C THR A 352 -27.38 11.98 -11.62
N ASP A 353 -26.32 12.40 -10.95
CA ASP A 353 -25.15 13.03 -11.55
C ASP A 353 -23.92 12.75 -10.67
N SER A 354 -22.90 12.11 -11.23
CA SER A 354 -21.68 11.81 -10.46
C SER A 354 -20.79 13.03 -10.21
N GLY A 355 -20.99 14.13 -10.95
CA GLY A 355 -19.93 15.11 -11.14
C GLY A 355 -18.75 14.54 -11.93
N TRP A 356 -17.66 15.29 -12.03
CA TRP A 356 -16.43 14.82 -12.69
C TRP A 356 -15.62 13.95 -11.73
N LEU A 357 -15.39 12.70 -12.12
CA LEU A 357 -14.58 11.72 -11.40
C LEU A 357 -13.30 11.43 -12.18
N HIS A 358 -12.17 11.35 -11.50
CA HIS A 358 -10.84 11.26 -12.13
C HIS A 358 -9.99 10.11 -11.62
N ASP A 359 -10.47 9.40 -10.60
CA ASP A 359 -9.81 8.25 -9.97
C ASP A 359 -10.71 7.00 -10.03
N ILE A 360 -10.06 5.83 -10.03
CA ILE A 360 -10.75 4.55 -10.16
C ILE A 360 -11.66 4.25 -8.97
N GLU A 361 -11.28 4.67 -7.77
CA GLU A 361 -12.00 4.40 -6.52
C GLU A 361 -13.34 5.15 -6.49
N SER A 362 -13.34 6.43 -6.83
CA SER A 362 -14.56 7.25 -6.92
C SER A 362 -15.50 6.75 -8.02
N ILE A 363 -14.95 6.29 -9.15
CA ILE A 363 -15.73 5.70 -10.24
C ILE A 363 -16.36 4.39 -9.79
N GLN A 364 -15.60 3.50 -9.14
CA GLN A 364 -16.12 2.23 -8.62
C GLN A 364 -17.16 2.47 -7.52
N ALA A 365 -16.89 3.39 -6.58
CA ALA A 365 -17.84 3.76 -5.54
C ALA A 365 -19.15 4.30 -6.12
N PHE A 366 -19.08 5.15 -7.14
CA PHE A 366 -20.26 5.66 -7.82
C PHE A 366 -21.03 4.56 -8.55
N LEU A 367 -20.35 3.73 -9.35
CA LEU A 367 -21.01 2.66 -10.13
C LEU A 367 -21.61 1.58 -9.22
N VAL A 368 -20.96 1.21 -8.10
CA VAL A 368 -21.47 0.25 -7.11
C VAL A 368 -22.65 0.85 -6.32
N GLY A 369 -22.62 2.15 -6.03
CA GLY A 369 -23.69 2.86 -5.35
C GLY A 369 -24.93 3.10 -6.22
N LEU A 370 -24.79 3.01 -7.54
CA LEU A 370 -25.84 3.32 -8.51
C LEU A 370 -26.96 2.27 -8.46
N LYS A 371 -28.18 2.70 -8.15
CA LYS A 371 -29.31 1.76 -8.04
C LYS A 371 -29.99 1.59 -9.37
N HIS A 372 -30.51 0.38 -9.59
CA HIS A 372 -31.32 0.03 -10.76
C HIS A 372 -32.47 1.02 -11.00
N GLU A 373 -33.13 1.49 -9.94
CA GLU A 373 -34.27 2.41 -9.99
C GLU A 373 -33.89 3.86 -10.35
N GLU A 374 -32.62 4.24 -10.21
CA GLU A 374 -32.10 5.59 -10.52
C GLU A 374 -31.79 5.77 -12.01
N ILE A 375 -31.75 4.67 -12.76
CA ILE A 375 -31.34 4.66 -14.18
C ILE A 375 -32.48 4.23 -15.12
N ILE A 376 -33.40 3.40 -14.63
CA ILE A 376 -34.48 2.88 -15.47
C ILE A 376 -35.41 4.00 -15.91
N LEU A 377 -35.63 4.04 -17.22
CA LEU A 377 -36.63 4.83 -17.89
C LEU A 377 -37.92 4.03 -18.07
N PRO A 378 -39.10 4.67 -17.95
CA PRO A 378 -40.40 4.04 -18.19
C PRO A 378 -40.66 3.85 -19.69
N ALA A 379 -39.70 3.30 -20.44
CA ALA A 379 -39.83 3.02 -21.85
C ALA A 379 -40.70 1.78 -22.06
N LYS A 380 -41.78 1.92 -22.85
CA LYS A 380 -42.83 0.90 -22.99
C LYS A 380 -42.52 -0.18 -24.02
N VAL A 381 -41.64 0.12 -24.98
CA VAL A 381 -41.30 -0.72 -26.14
C VAL A 381 -39.87 -0.38 -26.59
N VAL A 382 -39.24 -1.25 -27.39
CA VAL A 382 -37.97 -0.98 -28.12
C VAL A 382 -37.96 0.39 -28.81
N ASN A 383 -39.12 0.88 -29.24
CA ASN A 383 -39.31 2.21 -29.82
C ASN A 383 -40.31 3.01 -28.97
N ASP A 384 -39.82 3.96 -28.17
CA ASP A 384 -40.66 4.79 -27.33
C ASP A 384 -40.83 6.20 -27.94
N THR A 385 -42.07 6.64 -28.09
CA THR A 385 -42.43 7.95 -28.66
C THR A 385 -42.76 9.01 -27.59
N GLU A 386 -42.93 8.59 -26.34
CA GLU A 386 -43.29 9.43 -25.20
C GLU A 386 -42.10 9.71 -24.25
N GLU A 387 -41.03 8.93 -24.35
CA GLU A 387 -39.79 9.09 -23.57
C GLU A 387 -39.07 10.40 -23.92
N ARG A 388 -38.76 11.25 -22.93
CA ARG A 388 -38.13 12.57 -23.11
C ARG A 388 -36.81 12.77 -22.37
N HIS A 389 -36.46 11.87 -21.45
CA HIS A 389 -35.27 12.00 -20.62
C HIS A 389 -33.99 11.70 -21.40
N THR A 390 -34.02 10.88 -22.46
CA THR A 390 -32.84 10.71 -23.33
C THR A 390 -32.43 12.04 -23.98
N GLU A 391 -33.41 12.88 -24.36
CA GLU A 391 -33.14 14.25 -24.84
C GLU A 391 -32.54 15.12 -23.73
N ASP A 392 -33.10 15.07 -22.52
CA ASP A 392 -32.62 15.84 -21.36
C ASP A 392 -31.18 15.48 -20.96
N LEU A 393 -30.83 14.19 -20.93
CA LEU A 393 -29.48 13.71 -20.62
C LEU A 393 -28.43 14.32 -21.58
N VAL A 394 -28.77 14.43 -22.86
CA VAL A 394 -27.91 15.04 -23.88
C VAL A 394 -27.75 16.55 -23.65
N VAL A 395 -28.83 17.24 -23.28
CA VAL A 395 -28.78 18.66 -22.95
C VAL A 395 -27.95 18.93 -21.70
N ARG A 396 -28.06 18.08 -20.67
CA ARG A 396 -27.25 18.14 -19.44
C ARG A 396 -25.77 17.87 -19.71
N ALA A 397 -25.47 16.90 -20.58
CA ALA A 397 -24.10 16.61 -21.00
C ALA A 397 -23.48 17.81 -21.73
N TYR A 398 -24.21 18.42 -22.68
CA TYR A 398 -23.79 19.65 -23.37
C TYR A 398 -23.52 20.78 -22.38
N GLY A 399 -24.43 21.04 -21.44
CA GLY A 399 -24.24 22.09 -20.43
C GLY A 399 -23.02 21.88 -19.53
N SER A 400 -22.65 20.61 -19.30
CA SER A 400 -21.47 20.25 -18.52
C SER A 400 -20.17 20.43 -19.32
N LEU A 401 -20.20 20.13 -20.62
CA LEU A 401 -19.01 20.15 -21.49
C LEU A 401 -18.68 21.52 -22.08
N VAL A 402 -19.67 22.39 -22.28
CA VAL A 402 -19.47 23.74 -22.85
C VAL A 402 -18.69 24.66 -21.91
N ASN A 403 -18.67 24.34 -20.62
CA ASN A 403 -17.96 25.10 -19.59
C ASN A 403 -16.51 24.60 -19.38
N GLU A 404 -16.16 23.43 -19.93
CA GLU A 404 -14.82 22.86 -19.85
C GLU A 404 -14.06 23.19 -21.15
N GLY A 405 -12.81 23.63 -21.05
CA GLY A 405 -12.02 24.05 -22.21
C GLY A 405 -11.80 22.93 -23.25
N GLU A 406 -11.52 23.30 -24.50
CA GLU A 406 -11.32 22.35 -25.60
C GLU A 406 -10.19 21.34 -25.30
N SER A 407 -10.53 20.06 -25.06
CA SER A 407 -9.57 18.94 -25.07
C SER A 407 -8.96 18.77 -26.46
N LYS A 408 -7.69 18.34 -26.53
CA LYS A 408 -6.95 18.03 -27.77
C LYS A 408 -7.67 17.02 -28.68
N TRP A 409 -8.47 16.10 -28.13
CA TRP A 409 -9.22 15.08 -28.88
C TRP A 409 -10.73 15.31 -28.91
N GLY A 410 -11.21 16.33 -28.18
CA GLY A 410 -12.62 16.65 -28.02
C GLY A 410 -13.34 15.69 -27.07
N PRO A 411 -14.34 16.16 -26.31
CA PRO A 411 -15.03 15.34 -25.31
C PRO A 411 -15.81 14.20 -25.97
N ARG A 412 -15.80 13.02 -25.34
CA ARG A 412 -16.56 11.84 -25.78
C ARG A 412 -17.86 11.75 -24.99
N VAL A 413 -18.95 11.44 -25.67
CA VAL A 413 -20.26 11.25 -25.03
C VAL A 413 -20.81 9.90 -25.48
N ILE A 414 -21.07 9.02 -24.52
CA ILE A 414 -21.45 7.63 -24.74
C ILE A 414 -22.88 7.43 -24.23
N LEU A 415 -23.82 7.19 -25.14
CA LEU A 415 -25.20 6.84 -24.80
C LEU A 415 -25.33 5.32 -24.65
N MET A 416 -25.64 4.86 -23.44
CA MET A 416 -25.88 3.45 -23.14
C MET A 416 -27.38 3.17 -23.07
N THR A 417 -27.90 2.34 -23.98
CA THR A 417 -29.35 2.16 -24.10
C THR A 417 -29.76 0.79 -24.66
N ASP A 418 -30.92 0.30 -24.23
CA ASP A 418 -31.59 -0.92 -24.72
C ASP A 418 -32.91 -0.60 -25.47
N PHE A 419 -33.20 0.68 -25.73
CA PHE A 419 -34.36 1.14 -26.50
C PHE A 419 -34.04 2.39 -27.34
N VAL A 420 -35.00 2.87 -28.13
CA VAL A 420 -34.90 4.08 -28.94
C VAL A 420 -35.91 5.11 -28.46
N SER A 421 -35.44 6.31 -28.12
CA SER A 421 -36.27 7.48 -27.82
C SER A 421 -36.53 8.30 -29.09
N TRP A 422 -37.77 8.36 -29.57
CA TRP A 422 -38.09 9.15 -30.76
C TRP A 422 -38.02 10.65 -30.52
N ASN A 423 -38.22 11.13 -29.29
CA ASN A 423 -37.99 12.54 -28.99
C ASN A 423 -36.50 12.90 -29.15
N PHE A 424 -35.59 12.01 -28.74
CA PHE A 424 -34.17 12.15 -29.07
C PHE A 424 -33.91 12.14 -30.58
N ILE A 425 -34.47 11.18 -31.32
CA ILE A 425 -34.26 11.06 -32.78
C ILE A 425 -34.78 12.31 -33.51
N ASP A 426 -35.97 12.79 -33.16
CA ASP A 426 -36.58 13.97 -33.76
C ASP A 426 -35.80 15.24 -33.40
N ALA A 427 -35.32 15.38 -32.16
CA ALA A 427 -34.44 16.47 -31.75
C ALA A 427 -33.09 16.42 -32.47
N TYR A 428 -32.55 15.21 -32.66
CA TYR A 428 -31.29 14.97 -33.38
C TYR A 428 -31.43 15.29 -34.87
N ARG A 429 -32.52 14.94 -35.55
CA ARG A 429 -32.67 15.18 -36.99
C ARG A 429 -33.38 16.49 -37.34
N ALA A 430 -33.77 17.28 -36.34
CA ALA A 430 -34.52 18.51 -36.53
C ALA A 430 -33.80 19.43 -37.54
N SER A 431 -34.58 20.04 -38.44
CA SER A 431 -34.06 20.99 -39.43
C SER A 431 -33.38 22.23 -38.81
N ALA A 432 -33.75 22.56 -37.57
CA ALA A 432 -33.12 23.56 -36.73
C ALA A 432 -32.87 22.96 -35.33
N PRO A 433 -31.78 22.20 -35.15
CA PRO A 433 -31.49 21.53 -33.88
C PRO A 433 -31.08 22.56 -32.82
N SER A 434 -31.32 22.23 -31.54
CA SER A 434 -30.86 23.05 -30.42
C SER A 434 -29.32 23.11 -30.39
N ALA A 435 -28.75 24.04 -29.61
CA ALA A 435 -27.28 24.17 -29.51
C ALA A 435 -26.60 22.86 -29.08
N ALA A 436 -27.24 22.08 -28.20
CA ALA A 436 -26.77 20.77 -27.75
C ALA A 436 -26.71 19.75 -28.89
N PHE A 437 -27.80 19.60 -29.66
CA PHE A 437 -27.85 18.62 -30.76
C PHE A 437 -27.03 19.06 -31.96
N LYS A 438 -26.95 20.36 -32.23
CA LYS A 438 -26.02 20.91 -33.24
C LYS A 438 -24.57 20.63 -32.86
N TRP A 439 -24.22 20.79 -31.59
CA TRP A 439 -22.88 20.48 -31.07
C TRP A 439 -22.59 18.98 -31.21
N LEU A 440 -23.54 18.13 -30.80
CA LEU A 440 -23.41 16.67 -30.83
C LEU A 440 -23.27 16.13 -32.26
N GLN A 441 -23.94 16.73 -33.24
CA GLN A 441 -23.74 16.41 -34.68
C GLN A 441 -22.38 16.85 -35.22
N GLN A 442 -21.83 17.95 -34.71
CA GLN A 442 -20.60 18.56 -35.22
C GLN A 442 -19.32 17.98 -34.60
N HIS A 443 -19.43 17.35 -33.42
CA HIS A 443 -18.32 16.72 -32.72
C HIS A 443 -18.32 15.21 -33.00
N ALA A 444 -17.26 14.70 -33.62
CA ALA A 444 -17.20 13.37 -34.20
C ALA A 444 -17.16 12.19 -33.20
N ASN A 445 -17.27 12.45 -31.89
CA ASN A 445 -17.05 11.50 -30.80
C ASN A 445 -18.31 11.22 -29.96
N PHE A 446 -19.51 11.41 -30.53
CA PHE A 446 -20.74 10.87 -29.95
C PHE A 446 -20.88 9.40 -30.34
N GLU A 447 -21.08 8.55 -29.33
CA GLU A 447 -21.14 7.09 -29.46
C GLU A 447 -22.43 6.56 -28.85
N VAL A 448 -23.01 5.54 -29.48
CA VAL A 448 -24.19 4.84 -28.95
C VAL A 448 -23.81 3.39 -28.73
N TYR A 449 -23.95 2.94 -27.49
CA TYR A 449 -23.79 1.55 -27.08
C TYR A 449 -25.16 0.93 -26.86
N ALA A 450 -25.62 0.15 -27.85
CA ALA A 450 -26.94 -0.45 -27.86
C ALA A 450 -26.91 -1.88 -27.33
N PHE A 451 -27.71 -2.19 -26.32
CA PHE A 451 -27.82 -3.54 -25.74
C PHE A 451 -28.79 -4.47 -26.49
N SER A 452 -29.24 -4.03 -27.66
CA SER A 452 -30.08 -4.81 -28.57
C SER A 452 -29.73 -4.52 -30.02
N MET A 453 -29.60 -5.58 -30.82
CA MET A 453 -29.35 -5.45 -32.26
C MET A 453 -30.49 -4.72 -33.00
N ALA A 454 -31.72 -4.79 -32.50
CA ALA A 454 -32.84 -4.04 -33.06
C ALA A 454 -32.67 -2.53 -32.87
N VAL A 455 -32.18 -2.11 -31.70
CA VAL A 455 -31.97 -0.71 -31.32
C VAL A 455 -30.85 -0.09 -32.15
N GLN A 456 -29.71 -0.78 -32.27
CA GLN A 456 -28.57 -0.31 -33.07
C GLN A 456 -28.97 -0.02 -34.52
N LYS A 457 -29.74 -0.92 -35.14
CA LYS A 457 -30.20 -0.76 -36.53
C LYS A 457 -31.10 0.45 -36.74
N ILE A 458 -31.86 0.84 -35.72
CA ILE A 458 -32.74 2.00 -35.79
C ILE A 458 -31.92 3.29 -35.67
N TYR A 459 -30.95 3.35 -34.75
CA TYR A 459 -30.01 4.47 -34.70
C TYR A 459 -29.22 4.60 -36.02
N GLU A 460 -28.79 3.49 -36.63
CA GLU A 460 -28.11 3.48 -37.93
C GLU A 460 -29.00 3.99 -39.08
N ALA A 461 -30.30 3.69 -39.05
CA ALA A 461 -31.24 4.09 -40.10
C ALA A 461 -31.78 5.53 -39.94
N GLU A 462 -32.00 5.98 -38.70
CA GLU A 462 -32.73 7.22 -38.39
C GLU A 462 -31.81 8.39 -38.01
N THR A 463 -30.52 8.16 -37.79
CA THR A 463 -29.55 9.21 -37.44
C THR A 463 -28.41 9.32 -38.45
N THR A 464 -27.63 10.40 -38.34
CA THR A 464 -26.40 10.58 -39.13
C THR A 464 -25.15 10.13 -38.37
N ILE A 465 -25.30 9.36 -37.29
CA ILE A 465 -24.19 8.87 -36.48
C ILE A 465 -23.40 7.86 -37.32
N PRO A 466 -22.06 8.00 -37.46
CA PRO A 466 -21.27 7.06 -38.24
C PRO A 466 -21.38 5.63 -37.67
N ALA A 467 -21.47 4.61 -38.54
CA ALA A 467 -21.56 3.22 -38.11
C ALA A 467 -20.39 2.79 -37.18
N ARG A 468 -19.22 3.41 -37.32
CA ARG A 468 -18.05 3.20 -36.43
C ARG A 468 -18.24 3.68 -34.98
N ASN A 469 -19.27 4.50 -34.72
CA ASN A 469 -19.63 5.02 -33.41
C ASN A 469 -20.91 4.35 -32.87
N LEU A 470 -21.44 3.34 -33.58
CA LEU A 470 -22.60 2.56 -33.17
C LEU A 470 -22.13 1.16 -32.76
N PHE A 471 -22.19 0.87 -31.48
CA PHE A 471 -21.78 -0.41 -30.89
C PHE A 471 -23.01 -1.22 -30.49
N VAL A 472 -22.89 -2.54 -30.55
CA VAL A 472 -23.97 -3.46 -30.18
C VAL A 472 -23.46 -4.59 -29.30
N ASP A 473 -24.17 -4.82 -28.21
CA ASP A 473 -24.01 -5.98 -27.34
C ASP A 473 -25.38 -6.58 -27.04
N ASP A 474 -25.79 -7.55 -27.87
CA ASP A 474 -27.13 -8.13 -27.81
C ASP A 474 -27.30 -8.97 -26.54
N GLY A 475 -28.10 -8.47 -25.58
CA GLY A 475 -28.39 -9.19 -24.34
C GLY A 475 -27.38 -8.99 -23.20
N PHE A 476 -26.70 -7.84 -23.16
CA PHE A 476 -25.82 -7.44 -22.04
C PHE A 476 -24.75 -8.49 -21.71
N THR A 477 -24.01 -8.96 -22.72
CA THR A 477 -23.03 -10.03 -22.54
C THR A 477 -21.79 -9.50 -21.82
N LYS A 478 -21.19 -10.31 -20.93
CA LYS A 478 -19.97 -9.93 -20.16
C LYS A 478 -18.71 -9.73 -21.03
N ALA A 479 -18.81 -9.80 -22.36
CA ALA A 479 -17.66 -9.66 -23.23
C ALA A 479 -17.44 -8.16 -23.51
N PRO A 480 -16.29 -7.58 -23.12
CA PRO A 480 -15.94 -6.26 -23.59
C PRO A 480 -15.73 -6.35 -25.11
N GLY A 481 -16.70 -5.84 -25.88
CA GLY A 481 -16.43 -5.46 -27.26
C GLY A 481 -15.30 -4.42 -27.29
N PRO A 482 -14.54 -4.30 -28.40
CA PRO A 482 -13.41 -3.37 -28.48
C PRO A 482 -13.93 -1.94 -28.64
N THR A 483 -14.43 -1.34 -27.56
CA THR A 483 -14.43 0.11 -27.44
C THR A 483 -13.04 0.48 -26.95
N ASP A 484 -12.18 0.90 -27.87
CA ASP A 484 -10.93 1.59 -27.53
C ASP A 484 -11.32 2.92 -26.84
N ILE A 485 -11.62 2.84 -25.54
CA ILE A 485 -11.96 4.00 -24.70
C ILE A 485 -10.71 4.89 -24.58
N CYS A 486 -9.53 4.28 -24.67
CA CYS A 486 -8.26 4.97 -24.64
C CYS A 486 -7.79 5.40 -26.02
N PRO A 487 -7.22 6.61 -26.16
CA PRO A 487 -6.56 7.00 -27.38
C PRO A 487 -5.47 5.96 -27.74
N PRO A 488 -5.37 5.51 -29.00
CA PRO A 488 -4.21 4.76 -29.42
C PRO A 488 -3.00 5.67 -29.21
N LYS A 489 -1.97 5.14 -28.53
CA LYS A 489 -0.75 5.87 -28.16
C LYS A 489 -0.30 6.72 -29.35
N ASP A 490 -0.51 8.03 -29.24
CA ASP A 490 -0.18 8.97 -30.28
C ASP A 490 1.30 8.74 -30.56
N LYS A 491 1.63 8.28 -31.77
CA LYS A 491 3.00 8.36 -32.26
C LYS A 491 3.26 9.84 -32.46
N SER A 492 3.55 10.54 -31.35
CA SER A 492 4.36 11.75 -31.39
C SER A 492 5.46 11.47 -32.40
N THR A 493 5.62 12.39 -33.34
CA THR A 493 6.40 12.31 -34.58
C THR A 493 7.84 11.85 -34.39
N GLY A 494 7.99 10.60 -33.97
CA GLY A 494 9.18 9.81 -33.92
C GLY A 494 9.12 8.92 -35.14
N MET A 495 10.11 9.09 -35.99
CA MET A 495 10.35 8.27 -37.18
C MET A 495 10.05 6.80 -36.84
N PRO A 496 9.30 6.05 -37.68
CA PRO A 496 8.85 4.71 -37.33
C PRO A 496 10.02 3.88 -36.79
N SER A 497 9.78 3.11 -35.72
CA SER A 497 10.82 2.32 -35.02
C SER A 497 11.71 1.54 -35.99
N THR A 498 11.16 1.03 -37.10
CA THR A 498 11.92 0.38 -38.17
C THR A 498 12.96 1.28 -38.86
N THR A 499 12.65 2.56 -39.08
CA THR A 499 13.58 3.55 -39.62
C THR A 499 14.66 3.94 -38.61
N ILE A 500 14.31 4.04 -37.32
CA ILE A 500 15.30 4.27 -36.25
C ILE A 500 16.27 3.09 -36.16
N TRP A 501 15.77 1.85 -36.18
CA TRP A 501 16.60 0.65 -36.23
C TRP A 501 17.49 0.60 -37.48
N MET A 502 16.99 0.99 -38.66
CA MET A 502 17.77 1.05 -39.89
C MET A 502 18.91 2.10 -39.82
N ILE A 503 18.65 3.26 -39.22
CA ILE A 503 19.69 4.30 -39.02
C ILE A 503 20.71 3.84 -37.99
N ILE A 504 20.29 3.26 -36.86
CA ILE A 504 21.20 2.74 -35.83
C ILE A 504 22.09 1.64 -36.41
N ILE A 505 21.51 0.67 -37.14
CA ILE A 505 22.28 -0.38 -37.80
C ILE A 505 23.25 0.21 -38.83
N GLY A 506 22.82 1.20 -39.64
CA GLY A 506 23.67 1.86 -40.62
C GLY A 506 24.84 2.63 -40.01
N VAL A 507 24.59 3.40 -38.95
CA VAL A 507 25.63 4.18 -38.23
C VAL A 507 26.58 3.25 -37.51
N SER A 508 26.06 2.18 -36.88
CA SER A 508 26.88 1.19 -36.18
C SER A 508 27.79 0.45 -37.16
N PHE A 509 27.26 0.05 -38.33
CA PHE A 509 28.04 -0.59 -39.38
C PHE A 509 29.09 0.34 -39.99
N GLY A 510 28.75 1.62 -40.18
CA GLY A 510 29.69 2.65 -40.61
C GLY A 510 30.84 2.87 -39.62
N LEU A 511 30.53 2.98 -38.32
CA LEU A 511 31.53 3.10 -37.26
C LEU A 511 32.41 1.84 -37.17
N MET A 512 31.84 0.65 -37.34
CA MET A 512 32.59 -0.61 -37.33
C MET A 512 33.59 -0.69 -38.49
N ILE A 513 33.21 -0.25 -39.69
CA ILE A 513 34.11 -0.15 -40.84
C ILE A 513 35.20 0.89 -40.60
N ILE A 514 34.85 2.06 -40.05
CA ILE A 514 35.83 3.11 -39.72
C ILE A 514 36.85 2.59 -38.69
N LEU A 515 36.40 1.88 -37.65
CA LEU A 515 37.29 1.28 -36.65
C LEU A 515 38.18 0.18 -37.25
N LEU A 516 37.67 -0.63 -38.18
CA LEU A 516 38.50 -1.58 -38.94
C LEU A 516 39.56 -0.88 -39.79
N VAL A 517 39.21 0.18 -40.51
CA VAL A 517 40.18 0.94 -41.31
C VAL A 517 41.22 1.62 -40.41
N CYS A 518 40.79 2.24 -39.31
CA CYS A 518 41.68 2.85 -38.32
C CYS A 518 42.62 1.82 -37.69
N THR A 519 42.14 0.62 -37.34
CA THR A 519 43.00 -0.45 -36.80
C THR A 519 43.98 -0.98 -37.85
N VAL A 520 43.59 -1.09 -39.11
CA VAL A 520 44.49 -1.46 -40.21
C VAL A 520 45.55 -0.39 -40.44
N VAL A 521 45.17 0.89 -40.52
CA VAL A 521 46.12 2.01 -40.67
C VAL A 521 47.04 2.12 -39.44
N TYR A 522 46.50 1.93 -38.24
CA TYR A 522 47.28 1.89 -37.01
C TYR A 522 48.29 0.74 -37.03
N ARG A 523 47.89 -0.47 -37.42
CA ARG A 523 48.81 -1.62 -37.57
C ARG A 523 49.85 -1.38 -38.66
N GLN A 524 49.47 -0.78 -39.79
CA GLN A 524 50.42 -0.40 -40.84
C GLN A 524 51.43 0.64 -40.34
N LYS A 525 50.98 1.66 -39.59
CA LYS A 525 51.82 2.66 -38.94
C LYS A 525 52.74 2.03 -37.87
N LEU A 526 52.23 1.08 -37.09
CA LEU A 526 52.98 0.37 -36.07
C LEU A 526 54.10 -0.49 -36.68
N MET A 527 53.82 -1.22 -37.76
CA MET A 527 54.83 -1.96 -38.52
C MET A 527 55.85 -1.02 -39.18
N TRP A 528 55.43 0.15 -39.67
CA TRP A 528 56.32 1.19 -40.18
C TRP A 528 57.24 1.77 -39.10
N MET A 529 56.69 2.05 -37.92
CA MET A 529 57.45 2.54 -36.76
C MET A 529 58.44 1.48 -36.25
N GLN A 530 58.04 0.21 -36.22
CA GLN A 530 58.92 -0.90 -35.87
C GLN A 530 60.09 -1.04 -36.86
N LYS A 531 59.86 -0.86 -38.17
CA LYS A 531 60.94 -0.81 -39.16
C LYS A 531 61.89 0.36 -38.90
N LEU A 532 61.39 1.55 -38.57
CA LEU A 532 62.22 2.71 -38.26
C LEU A 532 63.02 2.56 -36.96
N TYR A 533 62.46 1.87 -35.95
CA TYR A 533 63.16 1.59 -34.69
C TYR A 533 64.30 0.57 -34.88
N LEU A 534 64.09 -0.43 -35.74
CA LEU A 534 65.11 -1.43 -36.06
C LEU A 534 66.26 -0.87 -36.92
N PHE A 535 66.01 0.16 -37.73
CA PHE A 535 67.06 0.88 -38.46
C PHE A 535 67.84 1.86 -37.57
N LYS A 536 67.25 2.33 -36.48
CA LYS A 536 67.89 3.26 -35.54
C LYS A 536 68.80 2.55 -34.51
N ASN A 537 68.53 1.28 -34.23
CA ASN A 537 69.28 0.49 -33.24
C ASN A 537 70.40 -0.37 -33.83
N LYS A 538 70.79 -0.15 -35.10
CA LYS A 538 71.87 -0.91 -35.75
C LYS A 538 73.22 -0.18 -35.79
N ASP A 539 73.26 1.07 -35.33
CA ASP A 539 74.48 1.92 -35.33
C ASP A 539 75.01 2.22 -33.91
N GLY A 540 74.54 1.53 -32.88
CA GLY A 540 74.97 1.77 -31.50
C GLY A 540 75.10 0.48 -30.70
N ASP A 541 76.36 0.15 -30.40
CA ASP A 541 76.84 -0.55 -29.20
C ASP A 541 77.09 -2.07 -29.32
N GLU A 542 78.33 -2.35 -29.72
CA GLU A 542 79.14 -3.54 -29.40
C GLU A 542 79.70 -3.45 -27.95
N GLU A 543 80.26 -4.58 -27.47
CA GLU A 543 81.09 -4.83 -26.24
C GLU A 543 80.33 -5.39 -25.00
N MET A 544 80.46 -6.71 -24.73
CA MET A 544 81.37 -7.42 -23.77
C MET A 544 80.94 -7.31 -22.28
N GLU A 545 81.09 -8.25 -21.34
CA GLU A 545 81.58 -9.64 -21.12
C GLU A 545 80.99 -10.00 -19.72
N GLU A 546 80.39 -11.18 -19.49
CA GLU A 546 80.97 -12.43 -18.94
C GLU A 546 80.97 -12.59 -17.40
N ASP A 547 80.55 -13.81 -17.02
CA ASP A 547 80.86 -14.63 -15.82
C ASP A 547 79.96 -14.59 -14.56
N GLY A 548 79.37 -15.77 -14.25
CA GLY A 548 79.69 -16.43 -12.97
C GLY A 548 78.62 -16.65 -11.88
N LYS A 549 77.93 -17.80 -11.98
CA LYS A 549 77.41 -18.71 -10.90
C LYS A 549 76.19 -18.33 -10.04
N THR A 550 75.05 -19.04 -10.22
CA THR A 550 74.49 -20.16 -9.41
C THR A 550 73.99 -19.69 -8.02
N GLU A 551 72.71 -19.78 -7.64
CA GLU A 551 71.98 -21.01 -7.33
C GLU A 551 70.44 -20.81 -7.27
N ALA A 552 69.74 -21.79 -7.84
CA ALA A 552 68.51 -22.44 -7.40
C ALA A 552 67.25 -21.63 -6.98
N ALA A 553 66.19 -21.90 -7.77
CA ALA A 553 64.83 -22.25 -7.32
C ALA A 553 63.90 -21.10 -6.86
N ASN A 554 63.00 -20.66 -7.73
CA ASN A 554 61.66 -21.26 -7.82
C ASN A 554 60.90 -20.72 -9.04
N ASN A 555 60.25 -21.63 -9.75
CA ASN A 555 59.13 -21.30 -10.62
C ASN A 555 57.95 -20.95 -9.71
N ASP A 556 57.46 -19.72 -9.78
CA ASP A 556 56.07 -19.42 -9.41
C ASP A 556 55.52 -18.52 -10.52
N ASP A 557 54.61 -19.10 -11.32
CA ASP A 557 53.70 -18.35 -12.17
C ASP A 557 52.78 -17.55 -11.23
N ASP A 558 53.22 -16.37 -10.80
CA ASP A 558 52.42 -15.45 -9.99
C ASP A 558 51.13 -15.09 -10.76
N ILE A 559 50.00 -15.60 -10.29
CA ILE A 559 48.67 -15.15 -10.71
C ILE A 559 48.60 -13.64 -10.39
N ILE A 560 48.68 -12.81 -11.43
CA ILE A 560 48.64 -11.36 -11.30
C ILE A 560 47.32 -10.95 -10.64
N ASP A 561 47.38 -10.43 -9.42
CA ASP A 561 46.22 -9.84 -8.73
C ASP A 561 45.96 -8.43 -9.26
N TYR A 562 44.98 -8.31 -10.16
CA TYR A 562 44.61 -7.03 -10.78
C TYR A 562 44.04 -6.01 -9.79
N TRP A 563 43.69 -6.39 -8.56
CA TRP A 563 43.20 -5.47 -7.54
C TRP A 563 44.32 -4.87 -6.68
N GLU A 564 45.57 -5.32 -6.84
CA GLU A 564 46.69 -4.86 -6.02
C GLU A 564 47.14 -3.44 -6.42
N ILE A 565 47.20 -2.55 -5.43
CA ILE A 565 47.59 -1.14 -5.58
C ILE A 565 48.88 -0.89 -4.80
N SER A 566 49.83 -0.19 -5.44
CA SER A 566 51.03 0.29 -4.73
C SER A 566 50.66 1.32 -3.67
N TRP A 567 51.26 1.18 -2.47
CA TRP A 567 51.12 2.14 -1.38
C TRP A 567 51.44 3.58 -1.77
N ASP A 568 52.33 3.81 -2.74
CA ASP A 568 52.68 5.15 -3.23
C ASP A 568 51.52 5.86 -3.93
N ARG A 569 50.50 5.10 -4.35
CA ARG A 569 49.27 5.61 -4.95
C ARG A 569 48.17 5.89 -3.93
N LEU A 570 48.43 5.70 -2.63
CA LEU A 570 47.47 5.91 -1.55
C LEU A 570 47.97 6.94 -0.54
N ILE A 571 47.23 8.03 -0.38
CA ILE A 571 47.46 9.04 0.65
C ILE A 571 46.42 8.82 1.74
N VAL A 572 46.83 8.28 2.89
CA VAL A 572 45.93 8.04 4.03
C VAL A 572 45.92 9.26 4.96
N SER A 573 44.73 9.81 5.22
CA SER A 573 44.49 10.91 6.16
C SER A 573 44.53 10.43 7.61
N SER A 574 44.70 11.37 8.55
CA SER A 574 44.49 11.13 9.98
C SER A 574 43.01 11.06 10.38
N GLU A 575 42.10 11.45 9.49
CA GLU A 575 40.65 11.40 9.75
C GLU A 575 40.17 9.94 9.81
N LYS A 576 39.76 9.52 11.01
CA LYS A 576 39.14 8.22 11.23
C LYS A 576 37.66 8.28 10.87
N LEU A 577 37.24 7.43 9.93
CA LEU A 577 35.85 7.31 9.48
C LEU A 577 35.06 6.32 10.36
N GLY A 578 35.70 5.26 10.84
CA GLY A 578 35.04 4.24 11.66
C GLY A 578 35.97 3.13 12.14
N HIS A 579 35.39 2.11 12.76
CA HIS A 579 36.06 0.85 13.08
C HIS A 579 35.23 -0.31 12.50
N GLY A 580 35.87 -1.20 11.74
CA GLY A 580 35.28 -2.47 11.34
C GLY A 580 35.59 -3.57 12.35
N ALA A 581 35.16 -4.80 12.06
CA ALA A 581 35.43 -5.95 12.92
C ALA A 581 36.94 -6.26 13.08
N TYR A 582 37.75 -6.01 12.05
CA TYR A 582 39.16 -6.44 11.99
C TYR A 582 40.16 -5.30 11.70
N GLY A 583 39.69 -4.05 11.69
CA GLY A 583 40.55 -2.92 11.29
C GLY A 583 39.91 -1.54 11.49
N LEU A 584 40.72 -0.50 11.31
CA LEU A 584 40.28 0.90 11.39
C LEU A 584 40.11 1.44 9.97
N VAL A 585 39.07 2.26 9.76
CA VAL A 585 38.80 2.88 8.47
C VAL A 585 39.17 4.35 8.55
N TYR A 586 40.05 4.78 7.64
CA TYR A 586 40.50 6.17 7.52
C TYR A 586 40.06 6.75 6.18
N LYS A 587 39.88 8.07 6.13
CA LYS A 587 39.74 8.76 4.86
C LYS A 587 41.09 8.73 4.15
N GLY A 588 41.09 8.63 2.83
CA GLY A 588 42.30 8.73 2.03
C GLY A 588 42.01 9.28 0.64
N LYS A 589 43.07 9.36 -0.16
CA LYS A 589 43.01 9.71 -1.58
C LYS A 589 43.79 8.70 -2.39
N MET A 590 43.19 8.18 -3.45
CA MET A 590 43.86 7.31 -4.40
C MET A 590 44.36 8.14 -5.58
N LEU A 591 45.56 7.86 -6.07
CA LEU A 591 46.16 8.52 -7.23
C LEU A 591 46.08 7.60 -8.46
N GLY A 592 45.63 8.15 -9.59
CA GLY A 592 45.32 7.42 -10.81
C GLY A 592 44.01 6.62 -10.72
N GLN A 593 43.82 5.67 -11.63
CA GLN A 593 42.63 4.81 -11.71
C GLN A 593 42.77 3.55 -10.85
N SER A 594 41.66 3.02 -10.36
CA SER A 594 41.64 1.69 -9.73
C SER A 594 42.11 0.64 -10.74
N PRO A 595 43.18 -0.14 -10.47
CA PRO A 595 43.67 -1.17 -11.40
C PRO A 595 42.65 -2.29 -11.63
N GLY A 596 41.91 -2.67 -10.58
CA GLY A 596 40.88 -3.71 -10.67
C GLY A 596 39.68 -3.25 -11.49
N LEU A 597 39.18 -2.03 -11.24
CA LEU A 597 38.11 -1.47 -12.08
C LEU A 597 38.59 -1.21 -13.51
N GLU A 598 39.82 -0.73 -13.71
CA GLU A 598 40.38 -0.53 -15.07
C GLU A 598 40.42 -1.85 -15.85
N HIS A 599 40.71 -2.97 -15.19
CA HIS A 599 40.75 -4.28 -15.81
C HIS A 599 39.35 -4.88 -16.06
N TYR A 600 38.50 -4.93 -15.03
CA TYR A 600 37.21 -5.63 -15.08
C TYR A 600 36.03 -4.74 -15.52
N TYR A 601 36.08 -3.43 -15.23
CA TYR A 601 34.98 -2.48 -15.42
C TYR A 601 35.49 -1.13 -16.01
N PRO A 602 36.08 -1.13 -17.21
CA PRO A 602 36.80 0.02 -17.75
C PRO A 602 35.95 1.28 -17.94
N HIS A 603 34.64 1.13 -18.11
CA HIS A 603 33.70 2.25 -18.17
C HIS A 603 33.55 2.98 -16.82
N GLU A 604 33.57 2.23 -15.72
CA GLU A 604 33.42 2.77 -14.36
C GLU A 604 34.74 3.28 -13.78
N ALA A 605 35.87 2.72 -14.22
CA ALA A 605 37.20 3.13 -13.78
C ALA A 605 37.47 4.64 -13.93
N ALA A 606 36.83 5.29 -14.91
CA ALA A 606 36.91 6.73 -15.12
C ALA A 606 36.31 7.54 -13.97
N ASN A 607 35.26 7.05 -13.31
CA ASN A 607 34.58 7.71 -12.20
C ASN A 607 35.44 7.71 -10.92
N PHE A 608 36.37 6.75 -10.80
CA PHE A 608 37.24 6.57 -9.63
C PHE A 608 38.69 6.99 -9.86
N ARG A 609 38.93 7.91 -10.78
CA ARG A 609 40.27 8.49 -11.01
C ARG A 609 40.56 9.60 -10.00
N ASP A 610 41.71 9.53 -9.34
CA ASP A 610 42.21 10.60 -8.44
C ASP A 610 41.20 10.98 -7.32
N CYS A 611 40.43 9.99 -6.84
CA CYS A 611 39.26 10.18 -5.98
C CYS A 611 39.53 10.01 -4.47
N ASP A 612 38.60 10.52 -3.66
CA ASP A 612 38.56 10.25 -2.22
C ASP A 612 38.15 8.80 -1.98
N VAL A 613 38.81 8.14 -1.03
CA VAL A 613 38.63 6.71 -0.73
C VAL A 613 38.52 6.45 0.77
N ALA A 614 37.88 5.36 1.15
CA ALA A 614 37.92 4.82 2.49
C ALA A 614 38.97 3.69 2.56
N VAL A 615 40.00 3.86 3.40
CA VAL A 615 41.10 2.91 3.53
C VAL A 615 40.97 2.17 4.85
N LYS A 616 40.61 0.88 4.77
CA LYS A 616 40.55 -0.01 5.92
C LYS A 616 41.91 -0.65 6.13
N ILE A 617 42.49 -0.46 7.31
CA ILE A 617 43.84 -0.89 7.66
C ILE A 617 43.78 -1.83 8.86
N ILE A 618 44.49 -2.96 8.76
CA ILE A 618 44.65 -3.89 9.88
C ILE A 618 45.55 -3.29 10.96
N GLN A 619 45.24 -3.56 12.23
CA GLN A 619 46.02 -3.02 13.35
C GLN A 619 47.40 -3.69 13.44
N LYS A 620 48.42 -2.94 13.90
CA LYS A 620 49.81 -3.40 14.03
C LYS A 620 50.01 -4.63 14.95
N HIS A 621 49.04 -4.90 15.82
CA HIS A 621 49.07 -6.01 16.79
C HIS A 621 47.95 -7.04 16.55
N ALA A 622 47.40 -7.09 15.34
CA ALA A 622 46.39 -8.08 14.99
C ALA A 622 46.96 -9.50 15.07
N SER A 623 46.16 -10.43 15.57
CA SER A 623 46.43 -11.86 15.57
C SER A 623 46.41 -12.43 14.15
N GLU A 624 47.08 -13.57 13.94
CA GLU A 624 47.05 -14.27 12.66
C GLU A 624 45.61 -14.56 12.19
N LYS A 625 44.71 -14.89 13.12
CA LYS A 625 43.30 -15.12 12.82
C LYS A 625 42.62 -13.85 12.28
N GLU A 626 42.90 -12.69 12.84
CA GLU A 626 42.36 -11.41 12.38
C GLU A 626 42.91 -11.02 11.00
N LEU A 627 44.19 -11.32 10.73
CA LEU A 627 44.78 -11.16 9.41
C LEU A 627 44.09 -12.06 8.37
N GLN A 628 43.87 -13.34 8.68
CA GLN A 628 43.18 -14.28 7.79
C GLN A 628 41.73 -13.85 7.53
N MET A 629 40.99 -13.38 8.55
CA MET A 629 39.64 -12.85 8.36
C MET A 629 39.63 -11.57 7.51
N PHE A 630 40.63 -10.72 7.65
CA PHE A 630 40.77 -9.51 6.83
C PHE A 630 41.09 -9.82 5.36
N LEU A 631 41.97 -10.80 5.10
CA LEU A 631 42.24 -11.28 3.74
C LEU A 631 41.02 -11.94 3.12
N HIS A 632 40.27 -12.72 3.90
CA HIS A 632 39.00 -13.30 3.44
C HIS A 632 37.96 -12.24 3.08
N GLU A 633 37.89 -11.14 3.85
CA GLU A 633 37.04 -9.99 3.52
C GLU A 633 37.46 -9.35 2.18
N ILE A 634 38.76 -9.18 1.93
CA ILE A 634 39.28 -8.68 0.64
C ILE A 634 38.86 -9.61 -0.51
N ASP A 635 39.05 -10.91 -0.36
CA ASP A 635 38.70 -11.88 -1.41
C ASP A 635 37.19 -11.91 -1.67
N MET A 636 36.37 -11.79 -0.63
CA MET A 636 34.91 -11.66 -0.78
C MET A 636 34.56 -10.42 -1.61
N MET A 637 35.17 -9.27 -1.32
CA MET A 637 34.93 -8.04 -2.08
C MET A 637 35.34 -8.17 -3.57
N LYS A 638 36.42 -8.89 -3.86
CA LYS A 638 36.81 -9.20 -5.25
C LYS A 638 35.74 -10.02 -5.98
N THR A 639 35.11 -10.96 -5.28
CA THR A 639 34.05 -11.81 -5.86
C THR A 639 32.71 -11.10 -6.04
N LEU A 640 32.40 -10.13 -5.18
CA LEU A 640 31.16 -9.34 -5.27
C LEU A 640 31.13 -8.47 -6.53
N GLY A 641 32.29 -7.98 -6.97
CA GLY A 641 32.40 -7.15 -8.18
C GLY A 641 31.89 -5.72 -7.96
N PHE A 642 31.54 -5.05 -9.07
CA PHE A 642 31.02 -3.69 -9.04
C PHE A 642 29.49 -3.69 -9.01
N ASN A 643 28.90 -2.92 -8.10
CA ASN A 643 27.45 -2.71 -7.99
C ASN A 643 27.16 -1.28 -7.50
N GLU A 644 26.19 -0.61 -8.11
CA GLU A 644 25.86 0.80 -7.80
C GLU A 644 25.32 1.01 -6.37
N HIS A 645 24.75 -0.03 -5.74
CA HIS A 645 24.10 0.05 -4.44
C HIS A 645 24.87 -0.65 -3.31
N LEU A 646 26.07 -1.16 -3.60
CA LEU A 646 26.99 -1.72 -2.61
C LEU A 646 28.27 -0.89 -2.56
N VAL A 647 28.92 -0.85 -1.39
CA VAL A 647 30.21 -0.16 -1.25
C VAL A 647 31.27 -0.90 -2.06
N ASN A 648 31.71 -0.29 -3.16
CA ASN A 648 32.62 -0.91 -4.12
C ASN A 648 34.07 -0.96 -3.63
N MET A 649 34.75 -2.05 -3.94
CA MET A 649 36.19 -2.17 -3.79
C MET A 649 36.90 -1.47 -4.94
N LEU A 650 37.89 -0.64 -4.62
CA LEU A 650 38.73 0.05 -5.58
C LEU A 650 40.13 -0.59 -5.66
N GLY A 651 40.51 -1.36 -4.66
CA GLY A 651 41.72 -2.18 -4.67
C GLY A 651 42.16 -2.61 -3.28
N CYS A 652 43.29 -3.27 -3.19
CA CYS A 652 43.90 -3.69 -1.94
C CYS A 652 45.41 -3.51 -2.00
N SER A 653 46.05 -3.54 -0.83
CA SER A 653 47.45 -3.91 -0.75
C SER A 653 47.61 -5.08 0.21
N THR A 654 48.17 -6.18 -0.27
CA THR A 654 48.28 -7.45 0.46
C THR A 654 49.72 -7.95 0.56
N GLN A 655 50.65 -7.40 -0.23
CA GLN A 655 52.06 -7.84 -0.31
C GLN A 655 52.86 -7.75 1.00
N SER A 656 52.42 -6.96 1.99
CA SER A 656 53.10 -6.86 3.28
C SER A 656 52.10 -6.82 4.43
N ALA A 657 52.18 -7.80 5.34
CA ALA A 657 51.32 -7.88 6.53
C ALA A 657 51.36 -6.61 7.42
N LYS A 658 52.46 -5.83 7.37
CA LYS A 658 52.59 -4.57 8.12
C LYS A 658 51.89 -3.38 7.45
N ARG A 659 51.48 -3.55 6.20
CA ARG A 659 50.85 -2.55 5.34
C ARG A 659 49.75 -3.23 4.52
N SER A 660 48.93 -4.08 5.15
CA SER A 660 47.76 -4.64 4.48
C SER A 660 46.59 -3.68 4.57
N CYS A 661 45.96 -3.36 3.46
CA CYS A 661 44.79 -2.49 3.42
C CYS A 661 43.78 -2.90 2.35
N LEU A 662 42.53 -2.50 2.58
CA LEU A 662 41.42 -2.60 1.65
C LEU A 662 40.98 -1.17 1.33
N VAL A 663 40.90 -0.85 0.04
CA VAL A 663 40.54 0.47 -0.48
C VAL A 663 39.12 0.37 -1.05
N LEU A 664 38.22 1.17 -0.47
CA LEU A 664 36.81 1.23 -0.81
C LEU A 664 36.45 2.62 -1.30
N GLU A 665 35.32 2.73 -1.99
CA GLU A 665 34.74 4.04 -2.28
C GLU A 665 34.39 4.82 -1.01
N TYR A 666 34.46 6.15 -1.10
CA TYR A 666 34.18 7.04 0.03
C TYR A 666 32.72 7.53 0.00
N CYS A 667 31.93 7.09 0.98
CA CYS A 667 30.57 7.59 1.18
C CYS A 667 30.56 8.88 2.01
N ALA A 668 30.42 10.04 1.35
CA ALA A 668 30.52 11.35 1.98
C ALA A 668 29.51 11.59 3.13
N ASN A 669 28.31 11.02 3.02
CA ASN A 669 27.23 11.21 3.99
C ASN A 669 27.27 10.26 5.20
N ARG A 670 28.27 9.37 5.27
CA ARG A 670 28.46 8.35 6.32
C ARG A 670 27.29 7.35 6.37
N ASP A 671 26.97 6.81 7.55
CA ASP A 671 25.94 5.79 7.71
C ASP A 671 24.51 6.36 7.61
N LEU A 672 23.62 5.54 7.06
CA LEU A 672 22.23 5.91 6.80
C LEU A 672 21.47 6.28 8.09
N LYS A 673 21.77 5.62 9.22
CA LYS A 673 21.16 5.94 10.52
C LYS A 673 21.46 7.39 10.93
N SER A 674 22.73 7.79 10.88
CA SER A 674 23.15 9.15 11.19
C SER A 674 22.65 10.19 10.19
N TYR A 675 22.44 9.79 8.93
CA TYR A 675 21.82 10.65 7.92
C TYR A 675 20.33 10.90 8.24
N ILE A 676 19.55 9.84 8.46
CA ILE A 676 18.12 9.92 8.77
C ILE A 676 17.88 10.71 10.05
N LEU A 677 18.68 10.50 11.10
CA LEU A 677 18.53 11.26 12.35
C LEU A 677 18.75 12.77 12.16
N ARG A 678 19.70 13.17 11.32
CA ARG A 678 19.91 14.58 10.97
C ARG A 678 18.76 15.13 10.15
N ARG A 679 18.32 14.39 9.12
CA ARG A 679 17.21 14.81 8.26
C ARG A 679 15.90 14.96 9.04
N ARG A 680 15.62 14.06 9.99
CA ARG A 680 14.50 14.17 10.92
C ARG A 680 14.56 15.47 11.74
N SER A 681 15.73 15.81 12.29
CA SER A 681 15.88 17.06 13.05
C SER A 681 15.71 18.32 12.21
N ASP A 682 16.02 18.26 10.91
CA ASP A 682 15.79 19.36 9.98
C ASP A 682 14.29 19.51 9.66
N LEU A 683 13.59 18.39 9.46
CA LEU A 683 12.14 18.37 9.25
C LEU A 683 11.37 18.86 10.47
N ASP A 684 11.79 18.49 11.69
CA ASP A 684 11.16 18.97 12.93
C ASP A 684 11.27 20.51 13.07
N GLN A 685 12.29 21.11 12.44
CA GLN A 685 12.46 22.58 12.36
C GLN A 685 11.67 23.21 11.20
N SER A 686 11.47 22.48 10.11
CA SER A 686 10.72 22.95 8.93
C SER A 686 9.22 22.66 9.09
N ARG A 687 8.35 23.68 9.04
CA ARG A 687 6.88 23.47 9.01
C ARG A 687 6.33 23.31 7.58
N SER A 688 7.17 22.87 6.64
CA SER A 688 6.82 22.78 5.21
C SER A 688 6.29 21.39 4.87
N ILE A 689 5.10 21.32 4.27
CA ILE A 689 4.49 20.06 3.80
C ILE A 689 5.27 19.51 2.58
N ASP A 690 5.72 20.39 1.68
CA ASP A 690 6.50 19.99 0.49
C ASP A 690 7.82 19.31 0.89
N GLU A 691 8.49 19.81 1.93
CA GLU A 691 9.75 19.24 2.41
C GLU A 691 9.56 17.87 3.07
N GLN A 692 8.40 17.63 3.72
CA GLN A 692 8.04 16.32 4.25
C GLN A 692 7.75 15.31 3.13
N ILE A 693 7.03 15.73 2.09
CA ILE A 693 6.75 14.88 0.91
C ILE A 693 8.06 14.47 0.23
N ASP A 694 8.96 15.42 0.01
CA ASP A 694 10.25 15.14 -0.64
C ASP A 694 11.13 14.25 0.23
N CYS A 695 11.12 14.41 1.55
CA CYS A 695 11.85 13.50 2.43
C CYS A 695 11.28 12.07 2.41
N THR A 696 9.96 11.91 2.33
CA THR A 696 9.33 10.59 2.20
C THR A 696 9.74 9.92 0.89
N LYS A 697 9.78 10.66 -0.22
CA LYS A 697 10.28 10.17 -1.51
C LYS A 697 11.75 9.73 -1.41
N GLU A 698 12.59 10.53 -0.74
CA GLU A 698 14.01 10.17 -0.50
C GLU A 698 14.14 8.85 0.27
N PHE A 699 13.33 8.64 1.32
CA PHE A 699 13.38 7.41 2.12
C PHE A 699 12.90 6.18 1.35
N LEU A 700 11.84 6.31 0.56
CA LEU A 700 11.39 5.25 -0.34
C LEU A 700 12.47 4.92 -1.39
N HIS A 701 13.17 5.93 -1.89
CA HIS A 701 14.27 5.73 -2.83
C HIS A 701 15.43 4.96 -2.17
N PHE A 702 15.80 5.26 -0.93
CA PHE A 702 16.81 4.49 -0.20
C PHE A 702 16.38 3.03 0.02
N ALA A 703 15.13 2.80 0.42
CA ALA A 703 14.60 1.45 0.59
C ALA A 703 14.69 0.64 -0.71
N TRP A 704 14.31 1.25 -1.84
CA TRP A 704 14.43 0.64 -3.15
C TRP A 704 15.89 0.32 -3.51
N GLN A 705 16.82 1.27 -3.35
CA GLN A 705 18.25 1.03 -3.63
C GLN A 705 18.83 -0.11 -2.79
N ILE A 706 18.47 -0.20 -1.50
CA ILE A 706 18.91 -1.28 -0.62
C ILE A 706 18.38 -2.64 -1.10
N LEU A 707 17.10 -2.72 -1.48
CA LEU A 707 16.52 -3.96 -2.00
C LEU A 707 17.18 -4.40 -3.30
N VAL A 708 17.48 -3.47 -4.20
CA VAL A 708 18.20 -3.77 -5.46
C VAL A 708 19.64 -4.18 -5.19
N GLY A 709 20.32 -3.60 -4.19
CA GLY A 709 21.68 -3.99 -3.84
C GLY A 709 21.80 -5.36 -3.16
N ILE A 710 20.75 -5.82 -2.48
CA ILE A 710 20.71 -7.14 -1.83
C ILE A 710 20.40 -8.27 -2.82
N ASN A 711 19.65 -7.98 -3.88
CA ASN A 711 19.23 -8.94 -4.91
C ASN A 711 20.30 -9.09 -6.00
#